data_AF-A0A369AKH0-F1
#
_entry.id   AF-A0A369AKH0-F1
#
_cell.length_a   1.000
_cell.length_b   1.000
_cell.length_c   1.000
_cell.angle_alpha   90.00
_cell.angle_beta   90.00
_cell.angle_gamma   90.00
#
_symmetry.space_group_name_H-M   'P 1'
#
loop_
_entity.id
_entity.type
_entity.pdbx_description
1 polymer ?
#
loop_
_entity_poly.entity_id
_entity_poly.type
_entity_poly.pdbx_seq_one_letter_code
_entity_poly.pdbx_strand_id
1 'polypeptide(L)'
;MAHGNIDAADVSTAASVHTDTFIPFMRDVVRCESALRELNLMWRLIESSAKMNCPEEAHSILPMMAATRAGFQRLEGDLVHSLVQESLGEVMAEIGTHAHHVIDIVVRNLYERTADVGFLATDQDLCRFVAGITTDAGPVLQRLREYRNKYTVYDEIMLLDREGAVLAQIDEDAPVEGSHDPLIAQTLAATGHVETFRATPLRPGKEHALIYSQRMLDPRTGQPAGVLCLSFAFHSEMEGIFHARQGRNQRNIALLLDADNRVIASSDALWIPVGAQVPVNLGGAPQLLVHGGRTYLVRTVASQGYQGYPGPPGWKGQVMVPVELAFSAKLQRTIDALDPAIAQGLLAHAKTFCPPLYEIVTAADTIRRVVWNGQVMTAGKQGAAQKLKAVLEQIGETGARTNEVFTQSIRDLYDTVLSSRMRDSMFLTQLLVDLLDRNLYERANDCRWWALTPELRALLADAAQGRLQAEDVTTACRILEHINSLYTVYTRLVVYDRTGRIVAASRPTCKDGSSVLGTRIDPATLAAVLTLPDTQSYHVSPWQASALDEGRLTYVYHAAIRAPGAASEVVGGIGIVFNSSVEFDAMLRGATASKPHTHTVFVHRSGQVIASTDPARPPGHTMALPPDLLALPNGHSTSRAMVHDGHYCIVGCSASHGYREFKVSDGYRDDVLALSFESLGAVQTGALDAVQRRRTVLTADVGQTEVQEMATFFIDAALFAFKAEEVLEALPASAIAAVSAGRMPYCVGTLARKAHGSVTGYVWVFDLGQLLRGTPSEITPDSQVIVLQHEGRRIGLLVNELHGVTAFARTRIFEAPNVLGNQAQLVTALIQPDPAPGEPPLLVQCLDAGRLMQALRSSTLSAVQQAPSDPSSTPADPATTSRTRDIQEQAALRVA
;
A
#
# COMPACT_ATOMS: atom_id res chain seq x y z
N MET A 1 -19.44 -2.81 -39.91
CA MET A 1 -20.74 -2.12 -39.93
C MET A 1 -21.79 -3.03 -39.29
N ALA A 2 -22.13 -2.75 -38.03
CA ALA A 2 -23.35 -3.14 -37.33
C ALA A 2 -23.22 -2.52 -35.93
N HIS A 3 -23.49 -1.22 -35.84
CA HIS A 3 -23.59 -0.51 -34.55
C HIS A 3 -25.03 -0.66 -34.07
N GLY A 4 -25.23 -1.54 -33.07
CA GLY A 4 -26.43 -1.54 -32.24
C GLY A 4 -26.21 -0.62 -31.05
N ASN A 5 -27.03 0.44 -30.96
CA ASN A 5 -27.15 1.30 -29.80
C ASN A 5 -27.41 0.46 -28.54
N ILE A 6 -26.52 0.54 -27.56
CA ILE A 6 -26.82 0.20 -26.17
C ILE A 6 -27.15 1.54 -25.49
N ASP A 7 -28.39 1.64 -25.02
CA ASP A 7 -28.91 2.81 -24.32
C ASP A 7 -28.03 3.21 -23.14
N ALA A 8 -27.60 4.47 -23.16
CA ALA A 8 -26.87 5.15 -22.10
C ALA A 8 -27.81 5.58 -20.94
N ALA A 9 -28.59 4.63 -20.40
CA ALA A 9 -29.59 4.90 -19.36
C ALA A 9 -29.38 4.11 -18.06
N ASP A 10 -28.26 3.37 -17.91
CA ASP A 10 -28.03 2.52 -16.72
C ASP A 10 -26.76 2.88 -15.92
N VAL A 11 -26.32 4.13 -16.01
CA VAL A 11 -25.24 4.69 -15.18
C VAL A 11 -25.83 5.83 -14.34
N SER A 12 -26.38 5.50 -13.16
CA SER A 12 -26.57 6.37 -11.98
C SER A 12 -27.82 5.98 -11.17
N THR A 13 -27.82 4.77 -10.60
CA THR A 13 -28.52 4.54 -9.33
C THR A 13 -27.59 3.79 -8.38
N ALA A 14 -26.51 4.45 -7.97
CA ALA A 14 -25.80 4.04 -6.76
C ALA A 14 -26.82 4.20 -5.61
N ALA A 15 -27.35 3.08 -5.12
CA ALA A 15 -28.21 3.07 -3.95
C ALA A 15 -27.50 3.84 -2.83
N SER A 16 -28.09 4.95 -2.38
CA SER A 16 -27.51 5.75 -1.31
C SER A 16 -27.35 4.85 -0.09
N VAL A 17 -26.10 4.56 0.29
CA VAL A 17 -25.81 3.79 1.50
C VAL A 17 -26.50 4.49 2.67
N HIS A 18 -27.42 3.81 3.35
CA HIS A 18 -28.07 4.31 4.55
C HIS A 18 -27.06 4.32 5.71
N THR A 19 -26.16 5.30 5.69
CA THR A 19 -25.04 5.49 6.62
C THR A 19 -25.46 5.44 8.08
N ASP A 20 -26.66 5.96 8.41
CA ASP A 20 -27.26 5.90 9.75
C ASP A 20 -27.36 4.48 10.34
N THR A 21 -27.48 3.46 9.48
CA THR A 21 -27.58 2.06 9.91
C THR A 21 -26.27 1.55 10.52
N PHE A 22 -25.14 2.11 10.11
CA PHE A 22 -23.81 1.64 10.50
C PHE A 22 -23.22 2.42 11.69
N ILE A 23 -23.64 3.67 11.89
CA ILE A 23 -23.17 4.55 12.98
C ILE A 23 -23.17 3.86 14.36
N PRO A 24 -24.20 3.10 14.78
CA PRO A 24 -24.21 2.45 16.10
C PRO A 24 -23.06 1.48 16.35
N PHE A 25 -22.45 0.94 15.29
CA PHE A 25 -21.34 -0.01 15.37
C PHE A 25 -19.97 0.69 15.34
N MET A 26 -19.91 1.98 14.97
CA MET A 26 -18.70 2.77 14.79
C MET A 26 -18.49 3.73 15.98
N ARG A 27 -17.86 3.23 17.06
CA ARG A 27 -17.69 4.00 18.31
C ARG A 27 -17.03 5.37 18.14
N ASP A 28 -16.00 5.44 17.30
CA ASP A 28 -15.24 6.69 17.09
C ASP A 28 -16.06 7.73 16.32
N VAL A 29 -16.88 7.27 15.36
CA VAL A 29 -17.82 8.14 14.63
C VAL A 29 -18.89 8.69 15.57
N VAL A 30 -19.48 7.85 16.43
CA VAL A 30 -20.47 8.29 17.44
C VAL A 30 -19.88 9.34 18.39
N ARG A 31 -18.62 9.17 18.79
CA ARG A 31 -17.91 10.13 19.64
C ARG A 31 -17.67 11.46 18.92
N CYS A 32 -17.23 11.41 17.66
CA CYS A 32 -17.02 12.59 16.81
C CYS A 32 -18.34 13.36 16.60
N GLU A 33 -19.40 12.65 16.22
CA GLU A 33 -20.74 13.23 16.03
C GLU A 33 -21.23 13.94 17.29
N SER A 34 -21.06 13.30 18.45
CA SER A 34 -21.46 13.90 19.74
C SER A 34 -20.68 15.18 20.06
N ALA A 35 -19.37 15.21 19.81
CA ALA A 35 -18.52 16.37 20.04
C ALA A 35 -18.88 17.55 19.11
N LEU A 36 -19.17 17.27 17.84
CA LEU A 36 -19.58 18.29 16.87
C LEU A 36 -20.94 18.91 17.23
N ARG A 37 -21.90 18.09 17.67
CA ARG A 37 -23.20 18.57 18.17
C ARG A 37 -23.06 19.49 19.38
N GLU A 38 -22.17 19.17 20.31
CA GLU A 38 -21.85 20.02 21.48
C GLU A 38 -21.29 21.38 21.05
N LEU A 39 -20.32 21.38 20.12
CA LEU A 39 -19.71 22.62 19.59
C LEU A 39 -20.73 23.49 18.86
N ASN A 40 -21.62 22.91 18.06
CA ASN A 40 -22.68 23.62 17.35
C ASN A 40 -23.62 24.33 18.34
N LEU A 41 -23.93 23.68 19.47
CA LEU A 41 -24.73 24.27 20.55
C LEU A 41 -23.99 25.44 21.23
N MET A 42 -22.69 25.32 21.50
CA MET A 42 -21.87 26.41 22.05
C MET A 42 -21.87 27.65 21.14
N TRP A 43 -21.66 27.47 19.83
CA TRP A 43 -21.69 28.58 18.86
C TRP A 43 -23.03 29.32 18.84
N ARG A 44 -24.16 28.60 18.97
CA ARG A 44 -25.49 29.23 19.06
C ARG A 44 -25.64 30.08 20.32
N LEU A 45 -25.12 29.61 21.46
CA LEU A 45 -25.15 30.35 22.72
C LEU A 45 -24.30 31.63 22.65
N ILE A 46 -23.10 31.56 22.06
CA ILE A 46 -22.22 32.72 21.90
C ILE A 46 -22.85 33.75 20.95
N GLU A 47 -23.42 33.32 19.82
CA GLU A 47 -24.12 34.20 18.88
C GLU A 47 -25.28 34.95 19.55
N SER A 48 -26.08 34.23 20.35
CA SER A 48 -27.19 34.83 21.10
C SER A 48 -26.70 35.81 22.18
N SER A 49 -25.64 35.46 22.90
CA SER A 49 -25.05 36.32 23.94
C SER A 49 -24.45 37.60 23.35
N ALA A 50 -23.73 37.50 22.24
CA ALA A 50 -23.15 38.66 21.54
C ALA A 50 -24.23 39.61 21.02
N LYS A 51 -25.32 39.09 20.46
CA LYS A 51 -26.49 39.87 20.03
C LYS A 51 -27.18 40.61 21.19
N MET A 52 -27.21 40.03 22.38
CA MET A 52 -27.86 40.63 23.55
C MET A 52 -26.97 41.64 24.30
N ASN A 53 -25.66 41.39 24.38
CA ASN A 53 -24.77 42.11 25.29
C ASN A 53 -23.89 43.20 24.63
N CYS A 54 -23.64 43.13 23.32
CA CYS A 54 -22.78 44.08 22.59
C CYS A 54 -23.20 44.26 21.10
N PRO A 55 -24.44 44.70 20.82
CA PRO A 55 -24.99 44.74 19.46
C PRO A 55 -24.32 45.78 18.54
N GLU A 56 -23.84 46.91 19.07
CA GLU A 56 -23.21 47.97 18.27
C GLU A 56 -21.72 47.66 18.01
N GLU A 57 -21.00 47.18 19.03
CA GLU A 57 -19.57 46.89 18.95
C GLU A 57 -19.26 45.59 18.20
N ALA A 58 -20.17 44.59 18.23
CA ALA A 58 -20.02 43.33 17.52
C ALA A 58 -20.65 43.32 16.11
N HIS A 59 -21.19 44.45 15.64
CA HIS A 59 -21.90 44.53 14.35
C HIS A 59 -21.07 44.04 13.16
N SER A 60 -19.76 44.27 13.19
CA SER A 60 -18.81 43.80 12.16
C SER A 60 -18.47 42.30 12.25
N ILE A 61 -18.70 41.66 13.40
CA ILE A 61 -18.30 40.27 13.70
C ILE A 61 -19.50 39.31 13.61
N LEU A 62 -20.70 39.76 13.97
CA LEU A 62 -21.92 38.94 13.98
C LEU A 62 -22.25 38.25 12.63
N PRO A 63 -22.18 38.93 11.46
CA PRO A 63 -22.42 38.27 10.17
C PRO A 63 -21.40 37.16 9.88
N MET A 64 -20.15 37.37 10.30
CA MET A 64 -19.08 36.40 10.12
C MET A 64 -19.29 35.19 11.02
N MET A 65 -19.69 35.37 12.28
CA MET A 65 -20.04 34.27 13.19
C MET A 65 -21.20 33.42 12.66
N ALA A 66 -22.23 34.06 12.11
CA ALA A 66 -23.36 33.35 11.52
C ALA A 66 -22.93 32.54 10.28
N ALA A 67 -22.08 33.12 9.43
CA ALA A 67 -21.51 32.43 8.26
C ALA A 67 -20.61 31.24 8.68
N THR A 68 -19.77 31.44 9.69
CA THR A 68 -18.91 30.40 10.29
C THR A 68 -19.73 29.26 10.88
N ARG A 69 -20.79 29.55 11.65
CA ARG A 69 -21.69 28.54 12.22
C ARG A 69 -22.40 27.74 11.15
N ALA A 70 -22.92 28.41 10.11
CA ALA A 70 -23.54 27.75 8.96
C ALA A 70 -22.55 26.86 8.21
N GLY A 71 -21.29 27.29 8.10
CA GLY A 71 -20.18 26.46 7.61
C GLY A 71 -20.03 25.19 8.44
N PHE A 72 -19.80 25.32 9.75
CA PHE A 72 -19.60 24.17 10.64
C PHE A 72 -20.76 23.18 10.65
N GLN A 73 -22.00 23.66 10.59
CA GLN A 73 -23.17 22.78 10.59
C GLN A 73 -23.29 21.94 9.30
N ARG A 74 -22.90 22.48 8.13
CA ARG A 74 -22.81 21.67 6.90
C ARG A 74 -21.68 20.65 7.01
N LEU A 75 -20.53 21.10 7.49
CA LEU A 75 -19.33 20.30 7.64
C LEU A 75 -19.48 19.16 8.65
N GLU A 76 -20.31 19.32 9.68
CA GLU A 76 -20.68 18.25 10.62
C GLU A 76 -21.26 17.03 9.87
N GLY A 77 -22.24 17.28 9.00
CA GLY A 77 -22.86 16.23 8.18
C GLY A 77 -21.88 15.60 7.20
N ASP A 78 -21.12 16.43 6.49
CA ASP A 78 -20.15 15.97 5.49
C ASP A 78 -19.03 15.12 6.13
N LEU A 79 -18.55 15.52 7.32
CA LEU A 79 -17.49 14.81 8.04
C LEU A 79 -17.97 13.46 8.59
N VAL A 80 -19.12 13.43 9.26
CA VAL A 80 -19.69 12.17 9.77
C VAL A 80 -19.96 11.22 8.61
N HIS A 81 -20.55 11.71 7.52
CA HIS A 81 -20.76 10.90 6.32
C HIS A 81 -19.44 10.35 5.76
N SER A 82 -18.42 11.20 5.63
CA SER A 82 -17.09 10.80 5.12
C SER A 82 -16.42 9.75 6.01
N LEU A 83 -16.48 9.91 7.34
CA LEU A 83 -15.92 8.94 8.29
C LEU A 83 -16.62 7.58 8.19
N VAL A 84 -17.95 7.57 8.05
CA VAL A 84 -18.72 6.33 7.87
C VAL A 84 -18.36 5.66 6.55
N GLN A 85 -18.32 6.42 5.45
CA GLN A 85 -17.98 5.89 4.13
C GLN A 85 -16.56 5.31 4.10
N GLU A 86 -15.59 6.00 4.71
CA GLU A 86 -14.20 5.53 4.73
C GLU A 86 -14.04 4.28 5.61
N SER A 87 -14.64 4.27 6.81
CA SER A 87 -14.58 3.10 7.69
C SER A 87 -15.26 1.87 7.07
N LEU A 88 -16.38 2.08 6.38
CA LEU A 88 -17.09 1.04 5.65
C LEU A 88 -16.30 0.58 4.41
N GLY A 89 -15.73 1.52 3.67
CA GLY A 89 -14.87 1.26 2.52
C GLY A 89 -13.65 0.42 2.89
N GLU A 90 -12.97 0.77 4.00
CA GLU A 90 -11.85 0.01 4.55
C GLU A 90 -12.22 -1.44 4.85
N VAL A 91 -13.30 -1.68 5.60
CA VAL A 91 -13.72 -3.05 5.93
C VAL A 91 -14.09 -3.82 4.67
N MET A 92 -14.82 -3.20 3.73
CA MET A 92 -15.23 -3.84 2.47
C MET A 92 -14.05 -4.16 1.56
N ALA A 93 -13.04 -3.29 1.51
CA ALA A 93 -11.80 -3.50 0.78
C ALA A 93 -10.99 -4.65 1.39
N GLU A 94 -10.87 -4.69 2.71
CA GLU A 94 -10.16 -5.77 3.43
C GLU A 94 -10.79 -7.14 3.15
N ILE A 95 -12.10 -7.28 3.34
CA ILE A 95 -12.79 -8.56 3.11
C ILE A 95 -12.79 -8.94 1.62
N GLY A 96 -12.79 -7.95 0.72
CA GLY A 96 -12.69 -8.17 -0.72
C GLY A 96 -11.34 -8.70 -1.15
N THR A 97 -10.26 -8.08 -0.68
CA THR A 97 -8.90 -8.57 -0.91
C THR A 97 -8.75 -10.01 -0.40
N HIS A 98 -9.26 -10.29 0.81
CA HIS A 98 -9.19 -11.64 1.36
C HIS A 98 -10.04 -12.66 0.56
N ALA A 99 -11.24 -12.29 0.12
CA ALA A 99 -12.09 -13.14 -0.72
C ALA A 99 -11.43 -13.45 -2.09
N HIS A 100 -10.79 -12.46 -2.72
CA HIS A 100 -10.00 -12.64 -3.94
C HIS A 100 -8.86 -13.64 -3.72
N HIS A 101 -8.09 -13.48 -2.65
CA HIS A 101 -6.96 -14.37 -2.36
C HIS A 101 -7.38 -15.83 -2.13
N VAL A 102 -8.53 -16.05 -1.46
CA VAL A 102 -9.07 -17.40 -1.25
C VAL A 102 -9.33 -18.09 -2.59
N ILE A 103 -10.05 -17.44 -3.51
CA ILE A 103 -10.40 -18.07 -4.79
C ILE A 103 -9.20 -18.17 -5.74
N ASP A 104 -8.38 -17.12 -5.84
CA ASP A 104 -7.27 -17.08 -6.79
C ASP A 104 -6.22 -18.14 -6.50
N ILE A 105 -5.89 -18.36 -5.22
CA ILE A 105 -4.90 -19.37 -4.83
C ILE A 105 -5.41 -20.77 -5.10
N VAL A 106 -6.67 -21.06 -4.76
CA VAL A 106 -7.26 -22.37 -5.04
C VAL A 106 -7.26 -22.65 -6.53
N VAL A 107 -7.74 -21.72 -7.34
CA VAL A 107 -7.84 -21.89 -8.81
C VAL A 107 -6.47 -22.10 -9.44
N ARG A 108 -5.44 -21.37 -8.99
CA ARG A 108 -4.05 -21.57 -9.44
C ARG A 108 -3.50 -22.93 -9.05
N ASN A 109 -3.77 -23.39 -7.82
CA ASN A 109 -3.33 -24.70 -7.36
C ASN A 109 -3.99 -25.84 -8.15
N LEU A 110 -5.25 -25.66 -8.53
CA LEU A 110 -6.03 -26.63 -9.30
C LEU A 110 -5.63 -26.68 -10.78
N TYR A 111 -5.20 -25.56 -11.36
CA TYR A 111 -4.72 -25.51 -12.73
C TYR A 111 -3.59 -26.52 -13.00
N GLU A 112 -2.58 -26.57 -12.13
CA GLU A 112 -1.43 -27.48 -12.29
C GLU A 112 -1.86 -28.96 -12.29
N ARG A 113 -2.94 -29.30 -11.56
CA ARG A 113 -3.48 -30.68 -11.49
C ARG A 113 -4.03 -31.16 -12.84
N THR A 114 -4.45 -30.23 -13.70
CA THR A 114 -4.92 -30.54 -15.05
C THR A 114 -3.79 -31.07 -15.94
N ALA A 115 -2.56 -30.55 -15.76
CA ALA A 115 -1.37 -31.00 -16.45
C ALA A 115 -0.84 -32.31 -15.84
N ASP A 116 -0.84 -32.41 -14.51
CA ASP A 116 -0.39 -33.59 -13.77
C ASP A 116 -1.11 -34.86 -14.21
N VAL A 117 -2.45 -34.86 -14.20
CA VAL A 117 -3.26 -36.03 -14.60
C VAL A 117 -3.05 -36.38 -16.07
N GLY A 118 -2.90 -35.37 -16.92
CA GLY A 118 -2.64 -35.54 -18.34
C GLY A 118 -1.30 -36.23 -18.59
N PHE A 119 -0.24 -35.78 -17.91
CA PHE A 119 1.10 -36.35 -18.04
C PHE A 119 1.18 -37.76 -17.47
N LEU A 120 0.71 -37.97 -16.24
CA LEU A 120 0.81 -39.27 -15.58
C LEU A 120 -0.02 -40.35 -16.29
N ALA A 121 -1.13 -39.98 -16.95
CA ALA A 121 -1.91 -40.90 -17.78
C ALA A 121 -1.19 -41.39 -19.04
N THR A 122 -0.07 -40.75 -19.43
CA THR A 122 0.77 -41.16 -20.57
C THR A 122 2.01 -41.96 -20.17
N ASP A 123 2.18 -42.20 -18.86
CA ASP A 123 3.29 -42.98 -18.34
C ASP A 123 3.25 -44.42 -18.91
N GLN A 124 4.35 -44.85 -19.54
CA GLN A 124 4.37 -46.12 -20.27
C GLN A 124 4.20 -47.33 -19.36
N ASP A 125 4.80 -47.31 -18.17
CA ASP A 125 4.71 -48.44 -17.23
C ASP A 125 3.29 -48.57 -16.70
N LEU A 126 2.65 -47.44 -16.37
CA LEU A 126 1.25 -47.42 -15.93
C LEU A 126 0.30 -47.83 -17.06
N CYS A 127 0.49 -47.31 -18.29
CA CYS A 127 -0.32 -47.67 -19.46
C CYS A 127 -0.24 -49.17 -19.78
N ARG A 128 0.97 -49.76 -19.71
CA ARG A 128 1.16 -51.20 -19.94
C ARG A 128 0.47 -52.05 -18.90
N PHE A 129 0.48 -51.63 -17.63
CA PHE A 129 -0.22 -52.32 -16.55
C PHE A 129 -1.74 -52.26 -16.73
N VAL A 130 -2.29 -51.06 -16.97
CA VAL A 130 -3.73 -50.88 -17.20
C VAL A 130 -4.22 -51.64 -18.44
N ALA A 131 -3.40 -51.74 -19.48
CA ALA A 131 -3.70 -52.53 -20.68
C ALA A 131 -3.53 -54.06 -20.49
N GLY A 132 -3.19 -54.53 -19.29
CA GLY A 132 -2.96 -55.95 -18.99
C GLY A 132 -1.74 -56.56 -19.68
N ILE A 133 -0.79 -55.73 -20.15
CA ILE A 133 0.46 -56.17 -20.78
C ILE A 133 1.46 -56.64 -19.71
N THR A 134 1.45 -55.96 -18.57
CA THR A 134 2.19 -56.32 -17.36
C THR A 134 1.18 -56.57 -16.24
N THR A 135 1.38 -57.61 -15.43
CA THR A 135 0.41 -58.02 -14.39
C THR A 135 0.92 -57.82 -12.97
N ASP A 136 2.19 -57.47 -12.78
CA ASP A 136 2.76 -57.23 -11.46
C ASP A 136 2.41 -55.81 -10.96
N ALA A 137 1.57 -55.75 -9.92
CA ALA A 137 1.15 -54.50 -9.30
C ALA A 137 2.23 -53.86 -8.42
N GLY A 138 3.25 -54.61 -7.96
CA GLY A 138 4.26 -54.13 -7.02
C GLY A 138 5.04 -52.90 -7.53
N PRO A 139 5.69 -52.99 -8.72
CA PRO A 139 6.40 -51.87 -9.32
C PRO A 139 5.49 -50.67 -9.62
N VAL A 140 4.23 -50.93 -9.99
CA VAL A 140 3.23 -49.89 -10.29
C VAL A 140 2.87 -49.13 -9.03
N LEU A 141 2.56 -49.81 -7.93
CA LEU A 141 2.29 -49.19 -6.64
C LEU A 141 3.49 -48.38 -6.13
N GLN A 142 4.71 -48.90 -6.30
CA GLN A 142 5.91 -48.16 -5.96
C GLN A 142 6.05 -46.88 -6.80
N ARG A 143 5.77 -46.94 -8.11
CA ARG A 143 5.81 -45.79 -9.02
C ARG A 143 4.77 -44.72 -8.65
N LEU A 144 3.54 -45.12 -8.32
CA LEU A 144 2.48 -44.20 -7.87
C LEU A 144 2.83 -43.54 -6.52
N ARG A 145 3.34 -44.31 -5.56
CA ARG A 145 3.83 -43.78 -4.27
C ARG A 145 4.98 -42.81 -4.47
N GLU A 146 5.89 -43.12 -5.38
CA GLU A 146 7.04 -42.27 -5.69
C GLU A 146 6.65 -40.93 -6.32
N TYR A 147 5.54 -40.90 -7.07
CA TYR A 147 4.90 -39.67 -7.55
C TYR A 147 4.25 -38.90 -6.39
N ARG A 148 3.37 -39.53 -5.61
CA ARG A 148 2.68 -38.89 -4.48
C ARG A 148 3.64 -38.32 -3.43
N ASN A 149 4.77 -38.98 -3.18
CA ASN A 149 5.77 -38.50 -2.24
C ASN A 149 6.49 -37.22 -2.71
N LYS A 150 6.49 -36.93 -4.02
CA LYS A 150 6.97 -35.66 -4.59
C LYS A 150 5.86 -34.62 -4.63
N TYR A 151 4.65 -35.05 -4.98
CA TYR A 151 3.47 -34.19 -5.08
C TYR A 151 2.52 -34.49 -3.91
N THR A 152 2.87 -34.02 -2.71
CA THR A 152 2.12 -34.30 -1.48
C THR A 152 0.73 -33.64 -1.43
N VAL A 153 0.37 -32.89 -2.48
CA VAL A 153 -0.96 -32.36 -2.77
C VAL A 153 -2.02 -33.44 -3.02
N TYR A 154 -1.60 -34.66 -3.35
CA TYR A 154 -2.49 -35.79 -3.58
C TYR A 154 -2.57 -36.69 -2.35
N ASP A 155 -3.78 -37.04 -1.95
CA ASP A 155 -4.00 -38.03 -0.89
C ASP A 155 -4.31 -39.43 -1.43
N GLU A 156 -4.61 -39.57 -2.72
CA GLU A 156 -4.85 -40.85 -3.37
C GLU A 156 -4.64 -40.77 -4.89
N ILE A 157 -4.16 -41.86 -5.46
CA ILE A 157 -3.96 -42.11 -6.88
C ILE A 157 -4.44 -43.53 -7.21
N MET A 158 -5.45 -43.64 -8.06
CA MET A 158 -6.07 -44.91 -8.44
C MET A 158 -5.92 -45.18 -9.94
N LEU A 159 -5.73 -46.44 -10.28
CA LEU A 159 -5.85 -46.98 -11.63
C LEU A 159 -7.08 -47.88 -11.69
N LEU A 160 -7.97 -47.63 -12.64
CA LEU A 160 -9.19 -48.37 -12.86
C LEU A 160 -9.16 -49.02 -14.24
N ASP A 161 -9.77 -50.21 -14.37
CA ASP A 161 -10.06 -50.79 -15.69
C ASP A 161 -11.26 -50.08 -16.36
N ARG A 162 -11.74 -50.62 -17.48
CA ARG A 162 -12.82 -50.02 -18.26
C ARG A 162 -14.20 -50.22 -17.62
N GLU A 163 -14.31 -51.23 -16.77
CA GLU A 163 -15.52 -51.65 -16.07
C GLU A 163 -15.62 -50.99 -14.69
N GLY A 164 -14.53 -50.37 -14.22
CA GLY A 164 -14.44 -49.63 -12.97
C GLY A 164 -13.83 -50.42 -11.81
N ALA A 165 -13.24 -51.60 -12.05
CA ALA A 165 -12.50 -52.31 -11.01
C ALA A 165 -11.17 -51.62 -10.72
N VAL A 166 -10.78 -51.56 -9.45
CA VAL A 166 -9.52 -50.95 -9.02
C VAL A 166 -8.38 -51.91 -9.32
N LEU A 167 -7.49 -51.50 -10.22
CA LEU A 167 -6.27 -52.23 -10.58
C LEU A 167 -5.12 -51.91 -9.62
N ALA A 168 -5.03 -50.66 -9.16
CA ALA A 168 -4.07 -50.21 -8.16
C ALA A 168 -4.59 -48.96 -7.42
N GLN A 169 -4.28 -48.83 -6.14
CA GLN A 169 -4.54 -47.65 -5.32
C GLN A 169 -3.40 -47.47 -4.31
N ILE A 170 -3.14 -46.23 -3.87
CA ILE A 170 -2.04 -45.95 -2.93
C ILE A 170 -2.51 -45.75 -1.49
N ASP A 171 -3.80 -45.44 -1.27
CA ASP A 171 -4.39 -45.35 0.07
C ASP A 171 -4.75 -46.74 0.57
N GLU A 172 -3.96 -47.26 1.52
CA GLU A 172 -4.23 -48.57 2.14
C GLU A 172 -5.25 -48.46 3.29
N ASP A 173 -5.54 -47.25 3.79
CA ASP A 173 -6.42 -47.04 4.94
C ASP A 173 -7.92 -47.07 4.55
N ALA A 174 -8.22 -46.78 3.28
CA ALA A 174 -9.58 -46.75 2.74
C ALA A 174 -9.70 -47.54 1.41
N PRO A 175 -9.50 -48.88 1.43
CA PRO A 175 -9.43 -49.67 0.20
C PRO A 175 -10.76 -49.72 -0.54
N VAL A 176 -10.70 -49.51 -1.86
CA VAL A 176 -11.82 -49.66 -2.79
C VAL A 176 -11.56 -50.83 -3.74
N GLU A 177 -12.55 -51.70 -3.95
CA GLU A 177 -12.45 -52.82 -4.91
C GLU A 177 -12.82 -52.39 -6.35
N GLY A 178 -13.75 -51.45 -6.47
CA GLY A 178 -14.26 -50.96 -7.75
C GLY A 178 -15.37 -49.93 -7.54
N SER A 179 -15.78 -49.29 -8.63
CA SER A 179 -16.84 -48.29 -8.61
C SER A 179 -17.64 -48.31 -9.91
N HIS A 180 -18.92 -47.97 -9.82
CA HIS A 180 -19.78 -47.69 -10.97
C HIS A 180 -20.09 -46.19 -11.09
N ASP A 181 -19.24 -45.34 -10.50
CA ASP A 181 -19.39 -43.89 -10.58
C ASP A 181 -19.43 -43.44 -12.05
N PRO A 182 -20.41 -42.60 -12.46
CA PRO A 182 -20.50 -42.09 -13.82
C PRO A 182 -19.22 -41.40 -14.34
N LEU A 183 -18.36 -40.93 -13.43
CA LEU A 183 -17.03 -40.39 -13.73
C LEU A 183 -16.23 -41.31 -14.66
N ILE A 184 -16.29 -42.62 -14.46
CA ILE A 184 -15.48 -43.60 -15.21
C ILE A 184 -15.86 -43.59 -16.68
N ALA A 185 -17.16 -43.74 -16.97
CA ALA A 185 -17.69 -43.70 -18.33
C ALA A 185 -17.46 -42.34 -19.00
N GLN A 186 -17.63 -41.25 -18.25
CA GLN A 186 -17.36 -39.88 -18.74
C GLN A 186 -15.89 -39.71 -19.13
N THR A 187 -14.98 -40.22 -18.30
CA THR A 187 -13.53 -40.11 -18.53
C THR A 187 -13.07 -40.95 -19.72
N LEU A 188 -13.59 -42.17 -19.87
CA LEU A 188 -13.28 -43.02 -21.02
C LEU A 188 -13.72 -42.38 -22.35
N ALA A 189 -14.84 -41.63 -22.34
CA ALA A 189 -15.36 -40.94 -23.51
C ALA A 189 -14.63 -39.60 -23.81
N ALA A 190 -14.07 -38.95 -22.79
CA ALA A 190 -13.39 -37.67 -22.92
C ALA A 190 -12.01 -37.81 -23.61
N THR A 191 -11.59 -36.76 -24.32
CA THR A 191 -10.24 -36.66 -24.90
C THR A 191 -9.25 -35.95 -23.98
N GLY A 192 -9.75 -35.09 -23.09
CA GLY A 192 -9.01 -34.40 -22.04
C GLY A 192 -9.51 -34.81 -20.66
N HIS A 193 -8.99 -34.14 -19.63
CA HIS A 193 -9.26 -34.51 -18.25
C HIS A 193 -10.72 -34.24 -17.88
N VAL A 194 -11.24 -35.03 -16.94
CA VAL A 194 -12.54 -34.83 -16.31
C VAL A 194 -12.29 -34.48 -14.84
N GLU A 195 -12.85 -33.35 -14.42
CA GLU A 195 -12.81 -32.85 -13.05
C GLU A 195 -14.16 -33.12 -12.36
N THR A 196 -14.12 -33.66 -11.15
CA THR A 196 -15.33 -33.90 -10.34
C THR A 196 -15.12 -33.50 -8.90
N PHE A 197 -16.11 -32.81 -8.33
CA PHE A 197 -16.16 -32.47 -6.91
C PHE A 197 -17.50 -32.91 -6.32
N ARG A 198 -17.55 -34.11 -5.74
CA ARG A 198 -18.75 -34.68 -5.10
C ARG A 198 -18.41 -35.85 -4.19
N ALA A 199 -19.38 -36.31 -3.39
CA ALA A 199 -19.31 -37.63 -2.79
C ALA A 199 -19.18 -38.70 -3.88
N THR A 200 -18.27 -39.65 -3.70
CA THR A 200 -18.02 -40.73 -4.66
C THR A 200 -17.61 -42.01 -3.95
N PRO A 201 -18.04 -43.20 -4.43
CA PRO A 201 -17.57 -44.48 -3.90
C PRO A 201 -16.06 -44.69 -4.04
N LEU A 202 -15.39 -43.95 -4.94
CA LEU A 202 -13.93 -43.99 -5.09
C LEU A 202 -13.19 -43.39 -3.89
N ARG A 203 -13.84 -42.58 -3.05
CA ARG A 203 -13.26 -42.05 -1.80
C ARG A 203 -14.29 -42.19 -0.68
N PRO A 204 -14.50 -43.42 -0.18
CA PRO A 204 -15.50 -43.65 0.86
C PRO A 204 -15.16 -42.85 2.12
N GLY A 205 -16.19 -42.32 2.78
CA GLY A 205 -16.03 -41.52 4.01
C GLY A 205 -15.69 -40.04 3.79
N LYS A 206 -15.39 -39.60 2.56
CA LYS A 206 -15.30 -38.17 2.24
C LYS A 206 -16.64 -37.62 1.80
N GLU A 207 -17.06 -36.51 2.43
CA GLU A 207 -18.29 -35.81 2.04
C GLU A 207 -18.20 -35.28 0.60
N HIS A 208 -17.03 -34.77 0.21
CA HIS A 208 -16.71 -34.38 -1.15
C HIS A 208 -15.26 -34.79 -1.47
N ALA A 209 -15.05 -35.39 -2.65
CA ALA A 209 -13.72 -35.66 -3.19
C ALA A 209 -13.52 -34.85 -4.47
N LEU A 210 -12.37 -34.17 -4.57
CA LEU A 210 -11.94 -33.51 -5.80
C LEU A 210 -11.06 -34.47 -6.59
N ILE A 211 -11.61 -35.05 -7.66
CA ILE A 211 -10.93 -36.04 -8.50
C ILE A 211 -10.69 -35.46 -9.90
N TYR A 212 -9.42 -35.45 -10.30
CA TYR A 212 -9.00 -35.28 -11.68
C TYR A 212 -8.80 -36.65 -12.30
N SER A 213 -9.37 -36.88 -13.46
CA SER A 213 -9.31 -38.18 -14.11
C SER A 213 -9.05 -38.07 -15.61
N GLN A 214 -8.32 -39.05 -16.15
CA GLN A 214 -7.91 -39.06 -17.56
C GLN A 214 -7.91 -40.51 -18.05
N ARG A 215 -8.38 -40.72 -19.28
CA ARG A 215 -8.30 -42.05 -19.91
C ARG A 215 -6.85 -42.41 -20.18
N MET A 216 -6.51 -43.68 -19.93
CA MET A 216 -5.22 -44.25 -20.29
C MET A 216 -5.38 -45.09 -21.56
N LEU A 217 -4.40 -45.02 -22.46
CA LEU A 217 -4.47 -45.69 -23.77
C LEU A 217 -3.58 -46.94 -23.80
N ASP A 218 -4.06 -48.02 -24.43
CA ASP A 218 -3.23 -49.19 -24.70
C ASP A 218 -2.11 -48.79 -25.67
N PRO A 219 -0.82 -48.95 -25.30
CA PRO A 219 0.30 -48.50 -26.12
C PRO A 219 0.42 -49.24 -27.47
N ARG A 220 -0.26 -50.38 -27.65
CA ARG A 220 -0.26 -51.16 -28.89
C ARG A 220 -1.37 -50.75 -29.85
N THR A 221 -2.54 -50.37 -29.33
CA THR A 221 -3.75 -50.15 -30.13
C THR A 221 -4.22 -48.69 -30.15
N GLY A 222 -3.72 -47.87 -29.23
CA GLY A 222 -4.17 -46.49 -29.02
C GLY A 222 -5.60 -46.36 -28.49
N GLN A 223 -6.26 -47.47 -28.14
CA GLN A 223 -7.63 -47.47 -27.60
C GLN A 223 -7.64 -47.27 -26.09
N PRO A 224 -8.71 -46.70 -25.50
CA PRO A 224 -8.84 -46.59 -24.05
C PRO A 224 -8.73 -47.95 -23.36
N ALA A 225 -7.77 -48.08 -22.45
CA ALA A 225 -7.49 -49.27 -21.66
C ALA A 225 -8.04 -49.20 -20.23
N GLY A 226 -8.21 -47.99 -19.70
CA GLY A 226 -8.71 -47.76 -18.34
C GLY A 226 -8.63 -46.27 -17.98
N VAL A 227 -8.70 -45.97 -16.68
CA VAL A 227 -8.76 -44.60 -16.15
C VAL A 227 -7.73 -44.40 -15.04
N LEU A 228 -7.01 -43.28 -15.10
CA LEU A 228 -6.23 -42.75 -13.98
C LEU A 228 -7.11 -41.76 -13.20
N CYS A 229 -7.13 -41.86 -11.87
CA CYS A 229 -7.78 -40.90 -10.98
C CYS A 229 -6.77 -40.33 -9.97
N LEU A 230 -6.66 -39.01 -9.88
CA LEU A 230 -5.92 -38.27 -8.87
C LEU A 230 -6.88 -37.59 -7.91
N SER A 231 -6.84 -37.96 -6.63
CA SER A 231 -7.64 -37.36 -5.56
C SER A 231 -6.81 -36.26 -4.88
N PHE A 232 -7.25 -35.02 -5.05
CA PHE A 232 -6.62 -33.86 -4.43
C PHE A 232 -6.99 -33.77 -2.95
N ALA A 233 -6.00 -33.45 -2.10
CA ALA A 233 -6.15 -33.29 -0.66
C ALA A 233 -6.83 -31.96 -0.28
N PHE A 234 -8.02 -31.73 -0.84
CA PHE A 234 -8.76 -30.48 -0.81
C PHE A 234 -8.89 -29.87 0.58
N HIS A 235 -9.29 -30.66 1.58
CA HIS A 235 -9.49 -30.16 2.94
C HIS A 235 -8.19 -29.61 3.55
N SER A 236 -7.10 -30.38 3.48
CA SER A 236 -5.78 -29.97 3.98
C SER A 236 -5.25 -28.72 3.26
N GLU A 237 -5.52 -28.59 1.96
CA GLU A 237 -5.13 -27.41 1.21
C GLU A 237 -5.90 -26.17 1.68
N MET A 238 -7.22 -26.30 1.86
CA MET A 238 -8.05 -25.21 2.34
C MET A 238 -7.68 -24.77 3.76
N GLU A 239 -7.35 -25.72 4.65
CA GLU A 239 -6.81 -25.40 5.97
C GLU A 239 -5.53 -24.57 5.88
N GLY A 240 -4.57 -24.97 5.02
CA GLY A 240 -3.33 -24.22 4.80
C GLY A 240 -3.59 -22.80 4.25
N ILE A 241 -4.51 -22.68 3.30
CA ILE A 241 -4.93 -21.39 2.69
C ILE A 241 -5.56 -20.47 3.73
N PHE A 242 -6.38 -21.00 4.65
CA PHE A 242 -7.02 -20.21 5.69
C PHE A 242 -6.06 -19.87 6.84
N HIS A 243 -5.27 -20.83 7.34
CA HIS A 243 -4.36 -20.64 8.47
C HIS A 243 -3.25 -19.63 8.19
N ALA A 244 -2.68 -19.61 6.98
CA ALA A 244 -1.66 -18.63 6.59
C ALA A 244 -2.12 -17.17 6.73
N ARG A 245 -3.43 -16.93 6.89
CA ARG A 245 -4.06 -15.61 6.87
C ARG A 245 -4.80 -15.27 8.16
N GLN A 246 -4.79 -16.17 9.14
CA GLN A 246 -5.39 -15.90 10.44
C GLN A 246 -4.44 -15.02 11.27
N GLY A 247 -4.73 -13.72 11.31
CA GLY A 247 -4.13 -12.81 12.30
C GLY A 247 -4.60 -13.14 13.73
N ARG A 248 -3.86 -12.67 14.74
CA ARG A 248 -4.14 -12.91 16.18
C ARG A 248 -5.52 -12.43 16.68
N ASN A 249 -6.27 -11.66 15.87
CA ASN A 249 -7.62 -11.18 16.15
C ASN A 249 -8.59 -11.67 15.05
N GLN A 250 -9.10 -12.89 15.18
CA GLN A 250 -10.12 -13.45 14.28
C GLN A 250 -11.41 -12.62 14.36
N ARG A 251 -11.68 -11.84 13.31
CA ARG A 251 -12.92 -11.04 13.17
C ARG A 251 -13.73 -11.42 11.94
N ASN A 252 -13.15 -12.21 11.04
CA ASN A 252 -13.72 -12.57 9.76
C ASN A 252 -13.72 -14.08 9.57
N ILE A 253 -14.62 -14.55 8.71
CA ILE A 253 -14.79 -15.95 8.35
C ILE A 253 -14.63 -16.02 6.84
N ALA A 254 -13.51 -16.58 6.39
CA ALA A 254 -13.27 -16.93 5.00
C ALA A 254 -13.95 -18.26 4.66
N LEU A 255 -14.57 -18.28 3.48
CA LEU A 255 -15.36 -19.38 2.94
C LEU A 255 -15.00 -19.58 1.47
N LEU A 256 -15.07 -20.83 1.02
CA LEU A 256 -15.17 -21.18 -0.39
C LEU A 256 -16.58 -21.71 -0.64
N LEU A 257 -17.24 -21.22 -1.69
CA LEU A 257 -18.61 -21.57 -2.04
C LEU A 257 -18.69 -22.26 -3.41
N ASP A 258 -19.70 -23.10 -3.59
CA ASP A 258 -20.06 -23.66 -4.89
C ASP A 258 -21.00 -22.74 -5.70
N ALA A 259 -21.48 -23.25 -6.84
CA ALA A 259 -22.41 -22.55 -7.73
C ALA A 259 -23.74 -22.18 -7.04
N ASP A 260 -24.22 -23.03 -6.12
CA ASP A 260 -25.49 -22.89 -5.38
C ASP A 260 -25.36 -22.05 -4.09
N ASN A 261 -24.19 -21.43 -3.89
CA ASN A 261 -23.82 -20.65 -2.71
C ASN A 261 -23.83 -21.48 -1.41
N ARG A 262 -23.49 -22.76 -1.50
CA ARG A 262 -23.24 -23.61 -0.35
C ARG A 262 -21.76 -23.58 -0.01
N VAL A 263 -21.47 -23.55 1.28
CA VAL A 263 -20.11 -23.59 1.81
C VAL A 263 -19.48 -24.95 1.51
N ILE A 264 -18.38 -24.96 0.77
CA ILE A 264 -17.60 -26.18 0.49
C ILE A 264 -16.29 -26.23 1.29
N ALA A 265 -15.83 -25.08 1.81
CA ALA A 265 -14.77 -25.00 2.81
C ALA A 265 -14.97 -23.77 3.70
N SER A 266 -14.66 -23.88 4.99
CA SER A 266 -14.80 -22.81 5.97
C SER A 266 -13.55 -22.70 6.84
N SER A 267 -13.11 -21.47 7.08
CA SER A 267 -12.02 -21.16 8.03
C SER A 267 -12.43 -21.31 9.50
N ASP A 268 -13.74 -21.37 9.78
CA ASP A 268 -14.30 -21.66 11.09
C ASP A 268 -15.61 -22.46 10.89
N ALA A 269 -15.45 -23.78 10.78
CA ALA A 269 -16.57 -24.70 10.55
C ALA A 269 -17.53 -24.80 11.75
N LEU A 270 -17.11 -24.38 12.95
CA LEU A 270 -17.98 -24.33 14.13
C LEU A 270 -18.96 -23.16 14.04
N TRP A 271 -18.52 -22.03 13.48
CA TRP A 271 -19.36 -20.86 13.27
C TRP A 271 -20.21 -20.99 12.00
N ILE A 272 -19.58 -21.26 10.85
CA ILE A 272 -20.27 -21.46 9.57
C ILE A 272 -19.87 -22.83 9.02
N PRO A 273 -20.74 -23.85 9.15
CA PRO A 273 -20.41 -25.21 8.76
C PRO A 273 -20.40 -25.40 7.25
N VAL A 274 -19.61 -26.39 6.80
CA VAL A 274 -19.66 -26.91 5.43
C VAL A 274 -21.08 -27.41 5.14
N GLY A 275 -21.55 -27.18 3.90
CA GLY A 275 -22.91 -27.48 3.43
C GLY A 275 -23.94 -26.38 3.72
N ALA A 276 -23.64 -25.39 4.57
CA ALA A 276 -24.54 -24.28 4.84
C ALA A 276 -24.75 -23.41 3.59
N GLN A 277 -25.99 -23.01 3.32
CA GLN A 277 -26.27 -21.99 2.30
C GLN A 277 -26.15 -20.60 2.91
N VAL A 278 -25.34 -19.73 2.29
CA VAL A 278 -25.02 -18.39 2.80
C VAL A 278 -25.48 -17.29 1.85
N PRO A 279 -25.81 -16.09 2.37
CA PRO A 279 -26.07 -14.94 1.51
C PRO A 279 -24.79 -14.51 0.79
N VAL A 280 -24.93 -14.01 -0.45
CA VAL A 280 -23.80 -13.60 -1.30
C VAL A 280 -23.89 -12.12 -1.68
N ASN A 281 -22.74 -11.50 -1.87
CA ASN A 281 -22.60 -10.10 -2.27
C ASN A 281 -21.55 -9.94 -3.39
N LEU A 282 -21.93 -10.31 -4.62
CA LEU A 282 -21.07 -10.21 -5.81
C LEU A 282 -20.87 -8.75 -6.26
N GLY A 283 -21.92 -7.94 -6.20
CA GLY A 283 -21.84 -6.50 -6.51
C GLY A 283 -20.99 -5.75 -5.50
N GLY A 284 -20.83 -6.32 -4.30
CA GLY A 284 -19.88 -5.84 -3.32
C GLY A 284 -20.22 -4.48 -2.71
N ALA A 285 -21.47 -4.05 -2.88
CA ALA A 285 -22.01 -2.89 -2.21
C ALA A 285 -22.02 -3.12 -0.69
N PRO A 286 -21.81 -2.09 0.13
CA PRO A 286 -21.79 -2.24 1.58
C PRO A 286 -23.22 -2.38 2.11
N GLN A 287 -23.68 -3.63 2.21
CA GLN A 287 -25.00 -3.99 2.70
C GLN A 287 -24.89 -5.00 3.83
N LEU A 288 -25.82 -4.91 4.78
CA LEU A 288 -25.94 -5.82 5.91
C LEU A 288 -26.75 -7.05 5.49
N LEU A 289 -26.15 -8.23 5.62
CA LEU A 289 -26.79 -9.51 5.30
C LEU A 289 -26.94 -10.37 6.55
N VAL A 290 -28.07 -11.07 6.67
CA VAL A 290 -28.37 -11.89 7.85
C VAL A 290 -28.09 -13.36 7.56
N HIS A 291 -27.39 -14.02 8.49
CA HIS A 291 -27.18 -15.47 8.47
C HIS A 291 -27.13 -16.01 9.91
N GLY A 292 -27.82 -17.12 10.19
CA GLY A 292 -27.80 -17.73 11.53
C GLY A 292 -28.21 -16.78 12.67
N GLY A 293 -29.11 -15.83 12.41
CA GLY A 293 -29.57 -14.84 13.40
C GLY A 293 -28.58 -13.71 13.71
N ARG A 294 -27.46 -13.60 12.98
CA ARG A 294 -26.49 -12.51 13.09
C ARG A 294 -26.40 -11.72 11.79
N THR A 295 -25.90 -10.50 11.88
CA THR A 295 -25.75 -9.57 10.76
C THR A 295 -24.29 -9.44 10.37
N TYR A 296 -24.01 -9.49 9.06
CA TYR A 296 -22.67 -9.51 8.51
C TYR A 296 -22.50 -8.45 7.42
N LEU A 297 -21.28 -7.94 7.32
CA LEU A 297 -20.73 -7.46 6.06
C LEU A 297 -20.18 -8.65 5.29
N VAL A 298 -20.51 -8.74 4.01
CA VAL A 298 -20.16 -9.88 3.17
C VAL A 298 -19.55 -9.36 1.87
N ARG A 299 -18.49 -10.02 1.41
CA ARG A 299 -17.97 -9.84 0.06
C ARG A 299 -17.76 -11.20 -0.59
N THR A 300 -18.31 -11.35 -1.79
CA THR A 300 -18.22 -12.57 -2.59
C THR A 300 -17.51 -12.25 -3.90
N VAL A 301 -16.58 -13.11 -4.28
CA VAL A 301 -15.73 -12.95 -5.46
C VAL A 301 -15.80 -14.24 -6.28
N ALA A 302 -16.17 -14.12 -7.54
CA ALA A 302 -16.08 -15.23 -8.49
C ALA A 302 -14.65 -15.37 -9.02
N SER A 303 -14.26 -16.60 -9.36
CA SER A 303 -12.99 -16.86 -10.04
C SER A 303 -12.90 -16.06 -11.35
N GLN A 304 -11.73 -15.44 -11.61
CA GLN A 304 -11.40 -14.89 -12.93
C GLN A 304 -10.65 -15.88 -13.83
N GLY A 305 -10.39 -17.08 -13.31
CA GLY A 305 -9.56 -18.09 -13.96
C GLY A 305 -8.06 -17.76 -13.90
N TYR A 306 -7.25 -18.74 -14.33
CA TYR A 306 -5.80 -18.64 -14.41
C TYR A 306 -5.31 -19.38 -15.66
N GLN A 307 -4.54 -18.69 -16.52
CA GLN A 307 -3.99 -19.25 -17.77
C GLN A 307 -5.03 -19.98 -18.65
N GLY A 308 -6.27 -19.49 -18.70
CA GLY A 308 -7.36 -20.08 -19.48
C GLY A 308 -8.17 -21.16 -18.75
N TYR A 309 -7.75 -21.58 -17.55
CA TYR A 309 -8.53 -22.46 -16.68
C TYR A 309 -9.43 -21.64 -15.74
N PRO A 310 -10.76 -21.72 -15.85
CA PRO A 310 -11.68 -20.90 -15.06
C PRO A 310 -11.80 -21.33 -13.58
N GLY A 311 -11.26 -22.49 -13.20
CA GLY A 311 -11.60 -23.15 -11.95
C GLY A 311 -12.86 -24.02 -12.04
N PRO A 312 -13.18 -24.78 -10.99
CA PRO A 312 -14.41 -25.56 -10.96
C PRO A 312 -15.65 -24.66 -11.12
N PRO A 313 -16.67 -25.08 -11.89
CA PRO A 313 -17.78 -24.21 -12.26
C PRO A 313 -18.50 -23.58 -11.07
N GLY A 314 -18.60 -22.25 -11.08
CA GLY A 314 -19.37 -21.49 -10.09
C GLY A 314 -18.71 -21.33 -8.73
N TRP A 315 -17.46 -21.77 -8.55
CA TRP A 315 -16.73 -21.57 -7.31
C TRP A 315 -16.47 -20.09 -7.02
N LYS A 316 -16.68 -19.70 -5.75
CA LYS A 316 -16.55 -18.32 -5.29
C LYS A 316 -15.79 -18.27 -3.97
N GLY A 317 -14.90 -17.30 -3.82
CA GLY A 317 -14.34 -16.92 -2.53
C GLY A 317 -15.31 -15.98 -1.82
N GLN A 318 -15.52 -16.17 -0.51
CA GLN A 318 -16.36 -15.29 0.29
C GLN A 318 -15.71 -15.01 1.64
N VAL A 319 -15.84 -13.78 2.12
CA VAL A 319 -15.49 -13.41 3.49
C VAL A 319 -16.68 -12.74 4.14
N MET A 320 -17.00 -13.19 5.36
CA MET A 320 -18.08 -12.67 6.19
C MET A 320 -17.51 -12.10 7.48
N VAL A 321 -17.93 -10.89 7.85
CA VAL A 321 -17.53 -10.22 9.10
C VAL A 321 -18.78 -9.82 9.86
N PRO A 322 -18.97 -10.29 11.11
CA PRO A 322 -20.07 -9.82 11.96
C PRO A 322 -19.97 -8.30 12.13
N VAL A 323 -21.08 -7.58 11.93
CA VAL A 323 -21.08 -6.12 11.95
C VAL A 323 -20.60 -5.56 13.29
N GLU A 324 -20.82 -6.28 14.39
CA GLU A 324 -20.38 -5.93 15.73
C GLU A 324 -18.85 -5.98 15.88
N LEU A 325 -18.18 -6.79 15.06
CA LEU A 325 -16.71 -6.94 15.03
C LEU A 325 -16.06 -6.14 13.90
N ALA A 326 -16.82 -5.75 12.87
CA ALA A 326 -16.35 -5.07 11.68
C ALA A 326 -15.58 -3.78 12.00
N PHE A 327 -16.13 -2.96 12.89
CA PHE A 327 -15.60 -1.63 13.23
C PHE A 327 -14.95 -1.57 14.61
N SER A 328 -14.76 -2.72 15.25
CA SER A 328 -14.10 -2.78 16.56
C SER A 328 -12.66 -2.24 16.43
N ALA A 329 -12.36 -1.10 17.04
CA ALA A 329 -11.06 -0.45 16.95
C ALA A 329 -9.89 -1.43 17.19
N LYS A 330 -8.82 -1.32 16.39
CA LYS A 330 -7.49 -1.70 16.87
C LYS A 330 -7.02 -0.54 17.74
N LEU A 331 -6.62 -0.83 18.98
CA LEU A 331 -6.28 0.16 20.00
C LEU A 331 -5.04 1.03 19.66
N GLN A 332 -4.50 0.91 18.45
CA GLN A 332 -3.18 1.41 18.09
C GLN A 332 -3.33 2.31 16.86
N ARG A 333 -3.24 3.61 17.10
CA ARG A 333 -3.20 4.61 16.04
C ARG A 333 -1.87 4.46 15.31
N THR A 334 -1.93 3.98 14.07
CA THR A 334 -0.77 3.76 13.20
C THR A 334 0.04 5.04 13.05
N ILE A 335 -0.64 6.17 12.90
CA ILE A 335 -0.02 7.50 12.75
C ILE A 335 0.79 7.93 13.98
N ASP A 336 0.37 7.53 15.18
CA ASP A 336 1.05 7.90 16.43
C ASP A 336 2.35 7.11 16.65
N ALA A 337 2.53 5.99 15.94
CA ALA A 337 3.75 5.19 15.96
C ALA A 337 4.81 5.67 14.94
N LEU A 338 4.45 6.60 14.05
CA LEU A 338 5.36 7.13 13.03
C LEU A 338 6.29 8.20 13.59
N ASP A 339 7.39 8.44 12.89
CA ASP A 339 8.20 9.64 13.10
C ASP A 339 7.30 10.90 12.93
N PRO A 340 7.35 11.87 13.87
CA PRO A 340 6.52 13.06 13.81
C PRO A 340 6.60 13.85 12.50
N ALA A 341 7.76 13.88 11.84
CA ALA A 341 7.94 14.54 10.54
C ALA A 341 7.20 13.81 9.42
N ILE A 342 7.21 12.47 9.45
CA ILE A 342 6.49 11.64 8.49
C ILE A 342 4.98 11.80 8.71
N ALA A 343 4.50 11.68 9.95
CA ALA A 343 3.09 11.87 10.29
C ALA A 343 2.58 13.24 9.83
N GLN A 344 3.33 14.31 10.11
CA GLN A 344 2.94 15.66 9.69
C GLN A 344 3.00 15.83 8.17
N GLY A 345 4.02 15.29 7.51
CA GLY A 345 4.15 15.35 6.05
C GLY A 345 3.02 14.61 5.33
N LEU A 346 2.63 13.45 5.85
CA LEU A 346 1.48 12.68 5.39
C LEU A 346 0.16 13.47 5.58
N LEU A 347 -0.04 14.08 6.76
CA LEU A 347 -1.20 14.94 7.02
C LEU A 347 -1.22 16.20 6.15
N ALA A 348 -0.08 16.73 5.73
CA ALA A 348 -0.02 17.86 4.79
C ALA A 348 -0.57 17.50 3.40
N HIS A 349 -0.53 16.22 3.02
CA HIS A 349 -1.17 15.70 1.82
C HIS A 349 -2.67 15.43 2.00
N ALA A 350 -3.21 15.47 3.23
CA ALA A 350 -4.64 15.23 3.52
C ALA A 350 -5.59 16.17 2.75
N LYS A 351 -5.11 17.35 2.32
CA LYS A 351 -5.83 18.29 1.43
C LYS A 351 -6.33 17.66 0.13
N THR A 352 -5.62 16.64 -0.37
CA THR A 352 -5.96 15.92 -1.60
C THR A 352 -7.02 14.85 -1.36
N PHE A 353 -7.19 14.40 -0.12
CA PHE A 353 -8.04 13.26 0.25
C PHE A 353 -9.45 13.68 0.67
N CYS A 354 -9.61 14.78 1.41
CA CYS A 354 -10.91 15.27 1.84
C CYS A 354 -10.99 16.82 1.76
N PRO A 355 -11.38 17.38 0.60
CA PRO A 355 -11.51 18.83 0.43
C PRO A 355 -12.41 19.52 1.46
N PRO A 356 -13.58 18.95 1.88
CA PRO A 356 -14.42 19.56 2.91
C PRO A 356 -13.69 19.76 4.24
N LEU A 357 -12.83 18.83 4.65
CA LEU A 357 -12.05 18.93 5.88
C LEU A 357 -11.00 20.06 5.83
N TYR A 358 -10.41 20.29 4.66
CA TYR A 358 -9.43 21.36 4.46
C TYR A 358 -10.07 22.76 4.48
N GLU A 359 -11.30 22.90 3.96
CA GLU A 359 -12.07 24.14 4.08
C GLU A 359 -12.29 24.55 5.54
N ILE A 360 -12.39 23.58 6.45
CA ILE A 360 -12.57 23.82 7.89
C ILE A 360 -11.31 24.39 8.53
N VAL A 361 -10.14 23.82 8.24
CA VAL A 361 -8.85 24.35 8.73
C VAL A 361 -8.71 25.81 8.28
N THR A 362 -9.00 26.07 7.01
CA THR A 362 -8.99 27.43 6.44
C THR A 362 -10.01 28.36 7.10
N ALA A 363 -11.20 27.85 7.45
CA ALA A 363 -12.22 28.60 8.17
C ALA A 363 -11.79 28.90 9.62
N ALA A 364 -11.16 27.94 10.30
CA ALA A 364 -10.62 28.11 11.65
C ALA A 364 -9.51 29.16 11.67
N ASP A 365 -8.62 29.19 10.68
CA ASP A 365 -7.60 30.25 10.55
C ASP A 365 -8.22 31.61 10.29
N THR A 366 -9.32 31.66 9.54
CA THR A 366 -10.09 32.89 9.34
C THR A 366 -10.69 33.39 10.66
N ILE A 367 -11.27 32.51 11.48
CA ILE A 367 -11.75 32.85 12.83
C ILE A 367 -10.60 33.32 13.70
N ARG A 368 -9.48 32.59 13.72
CA ARG A 368 -8.29 32.94 14.52
C ARG A 368 -7.81 34.34 14.17
N ARG A 369 -7.69 34.67 12.89
CA ARG A 369 -7.33 36.03 12.43
C ARG A 369 -8.33 37.09 12.86
N VAL A 370 -9.62 36.79 12.87
CA VAL A 370 -10.68 37.73 13.28
C VAL A 370 -10.65 37.99 14.77
N VAL A 371 -10.48 36.94 15.58
CA VAL A 371 -10.27 37.06 17.03
C VAL A 371 -8.99 37.85 17.31
N TRP A 372 -7.89 37.52 16.62
CA TRP A 372 -6.61 38.22 16.75
C TRP A 372 -6.73 39.71 16.40
N ASN A 373 -7.38 40.05 15.28
CA ASN A 373 -7.66 41.44 14.89
C ASN A 373 -8.54 42.15 15.94
N GLY A 374 -9.57 41.47 16.46
CA GLY A 374 -10.42 41.99 17.53
C GLY A 374 -9.62 42.30 18.79
N GLN A 375 -8.76 41.37 19.22
CA GLN A 375 -7.90 41.50 20.40
C GLN A 375 -6.92 42.66 20.25
N VAL A 376 -6.22 42.76 19.11
CA VAL A 376 -5.35 43.90 18.77
C VAL A 376 -6.12 45.23 18.81
N MET A 377 -7.33 45.29 18.23
CA MET A 377 -8.14 46.51 18.22
C MET A 377 -8.63 46.94 19.61
N THR A 378 -8.85 45.99 20.52
CA THR A 378 -9.28 46.25 21.91
C THR A 378 -8.11 46.45 22.88
N ALA A 379 -6.87 46.20 22.44
CA ALA A 379 -5.69 46.31 23.27
C ALA A 379 -5.54 47.72 23.87
N GLY A 380 -5.31 47.80 25.17
CA GLY A 380 -5.17 49.06 25.92
C GLY A 380 -6.43 49.95 26.07
N LYS A 381 -7.64 49.49 25.68
CA LYS A 381 -8.90 50.25 25.80
C LYS A 381 -9.76 49.82 26.99
N GLN A 382 -10.37 50.75 27.73
CA GLN A 382 -11.26 50.48 28.87
C GLN A 382 -12.75 50.73 28.55
N GLY A 383 -13.67 50.07 29.26
CA GLY A 383 -15.13 50.31 29.17
C GLY A 383 -15.90 49.29 28.32
N ALA A 384 -16.72 49.73 27.34
CA ALA A 384 -17.50 48.85 26.46
C ALA A 384 -16.64 47.81 25.71
N ALA A 385 -15.36 48.11 25.50
CA ALA A 385 -14.35 47.19 24.96
C ALA A 385 -14.13 45.92 25.82
N GLN A 386 -14.40 45.97 27.14
CA GLN A 386 -14.26 44.81 28.04
C GLN A 386 -15.31 43.72 27.75
N LYS A 387 -16.55 44.13 27.41
CA LYS A 387 -17.63 43.19 27.06
C LYS A 387 -17.33 42.49 25.73
N LEU A 388 -16.85 43.24 24.75
CA LEU A 388 -16.38 42.68 23.47
C LEU A 388 -15.17 41.77 23.67
N LYS A 389 -14.22 42.13 24.55
CA LYS A 389 -13.06 41.30 24.90
C LYS A 389 -13.48 39.93 25.45
N ALA A 390 -14.44 39.87 26.37
CA ALA A 390 -14.97 38.61 26.89
C ALA A 390 -15.65 37.75 25.80
N VAL A 391 -16.40 38.37 24.88
CA VAL A 391 -17.00 37.66 23.73
C VAL A 391 -15.92 37.14 22.78
N LEU A 392 -14.88 37.93 22.49
CA LEU A 392 -13.74 37.52 21.65
C LEU A 392 -12.94 36.39 22.29
N GLU A 393 -12.76 36.39 23.61
CA GLU A 393 -12.13 35.28 24.35
C GLU A 393 -12.95 34.01 24.23
N GLN A 394 -14.27 34.07 24.40
CA GLN A 394 -15.16 32.91 24.23
C GLN A 394 -15.21 32.38 22.79
N ILE A 395 -15.16 33.28 21.79
CA ILE A 395 -15.01 32.91 20.37
C ILE A 395 -13.65 32.25 20.13
N GLY A 396 -12.58 32.79 20.71
CA GLY A 396 -11.23 32.23 20.63
C GLY A 396 -11.13 30.83 21.24
N GLU A 397 -11.66 30.64 22.44
CA GLU A 397 -11.70 29.36 23.15
C GLU A 397 -12.54 28.32 22.40
N THR A 398 -13.75 28.70 21.97
CA THR A 398 -14.63 27.81 21.20
C THR A 398 -14.05 27.50 19.83
N GLY A 399 -13.40 28.47 19.18
CA GLY A 399 -12.66 28.28 17.93
C GLY A 399 -11.48 27.33 18.09
N ALA A 400 -10.72 27.43 19.19
CA ALA A 400 -9.61 26.54 19.51
C ALA A 400 -10.10 25.11 19.76
N ARG A 401 -11.15 24.93 20.58
CA ARG A 401 -11.77 23.61 20.83
C ARG A 401 -12.35 23.00 19.55
N THR A 402 -12.96 23.83 18.69
CA THR A 402 -13.45 23.42 17.37
C THR A 402 -12.29 22.91 16.51
N ASN A 403 -11.19 23.65 16.43
CA ASN A 403 -10.00 23.26 15.68
C ASN A 403 -9.35 21.98 16.22
N GLU A 404 -9.35 21.78 17.54
CA GLU A 404 -8.83 20.56 18.18
C GLU A 404 -9.66 19.33 17.80
N VAL A 405 -10.99 19.39 17.94
CA VAL A 405 -11.90 18.30 17.54
C VAL A 405 -11.71 17.98 16.07
N PHE A 406 -11.67 18.98 15.18
CA PHE A 406 -11.47 18.74 13.75
C PHE A 406 -10.08 18.18 13.42
N THR A 407 -9.02 18.68 14.04
CA THR A 407 -7.66 18.15 13.85
C THR A 407 -7.60 16.69 14.28
N GLN A 408 -8.26 16.35 15.39
CA GLN A 408 -8.35 14.98 15.86
C GLN A 408 -9.17 14.10 14.90
N SER A 409 -10.30 14.57 14.40
CA SER A 409 -11.10 13.84 13.39
C SER A 409 -10.35 13.65 12.07
N ILE A 410 -9.57 14.64 11.61
CA ILE A 410 -8.69 14.50 10.44
C ILE A 410 -7.65 13.42 10.70
N ARG A 411 -7.03 13.42 11.88
CA ARG A 411 -6.05 12.39 12.26
C ARG A 411 -6.68 11.01 12.32
N ASP A 412 -7.87 10.87 12.92
CA ASP A 412 -8.57 9.58 13.03
C ASP A 412 -9.00 9.07 11.64
N LEU A 413 -9.50 9.94 10.75
CA LEU A 413 -9.80 9.60 9.36
C LEU A 413 -8.53 9.15 8.62
N TYR A 414 -7.45 9.93 8.72
CA TYR A 414 -6.19 9.61 8.05
C TYR A 414 -5.59 8.31 8.56
N ASP A 415 -5.68 8.06 9.87
CA ASP A 415 -5.23 6.83 10.50
C ASP A 415 -6.01 5.61 9.98
N THR A 416 -7.32 5.76 9.77
CA THR A 416 -8.19 4.75 9.14
C THR A 416 -7.71 4.44 7.72
N VAL A 417 -7.57 5.46 6.86
CA VAL A 417 -7.08 5.30 5.48
C VAL A 417 -5.70 4.66 5.44
N LEU A 418 -4.78 5.15 6.28
CA LEU A 418 -3.40 4.69 6.33
C LEU A 418 -3.33 3.23 6.79
N SER A 419 -4.09 2.88 7.83
CA SER A 419 -4.19 1.52 8.35
C SER A 419 -4.78 0.55 7.32
N SER A 420 -5.78 0.99 6.54
CA SER A 420 -6.33 0.23 5.41
C SER A 420 -5.25 -0.06 4.37
N ARG A 421 -4.58 0.98 3.86
CA ARG A 421 -3.57 0.83 2.80
C ARG A 421 -2.36 0.00 3.27
N MET A 422 -1.92 0.19 4.51
CA MET A 422 -0.86 -0.61 5.11
C MET A 422 -1.24 -2.09 5.21
N ARG A 423 -2.49 -2.41 5.54
CA ARG A 423 -2.99 -3.79 5.52
C ARG A 423 -3.06 -4.35 4.12
N ASP A 424 -3.62 -3.60 3.17
CA ASP A 424 -3.72 -4.01 1.77
C ASP A 424 -2.33 -4.28 1.14
N SER A 425 -1.34 -3.48 1.50
CA SER A 425 0.06 -3.64 1.11
C SER A 425 0.70 -4.90 1.73
N MET A 426 0.41 -5.19 3.00
CA MET A 426 0.86 -6.40 3.68
C MET A 426 0.21 -7.67 3.10
N PHE A 427 -1.09 -7.65 2.85
CA PHE A 427 -1.79 -8.79 2.24
C PHE A 427 -1.29 -9.07 0.82
N LEU A 428 -0.99 -8.02 0.06
CA LEU A 428 -0.39 -8.15 -1.26
C LEU A 428 0.97 -8.87 -1.19
N THR A 429 1.86 -8.49 -0.28
CA THR A 429 3.16 -9.14 -0.17
C THR A 429 3.07 -10.57 0.36
N GLN A 430 2.10 -10.87 1.21
CA GLN A 430 1.79 -12.25 1.64
C GLN A 430 1.36 -13.13 0.46
N LEU A 431 0.43 -12.63 -0.37
CA LEU A 431 0.02 -13.33 -1.60
C LEU A 431 1.24 -13.60 -2.50
N LEU A 432 2.12 -12.61 -2.68
CA LEU A 432 3.29 -12.75 -3.54
C LEU A 432 4.25 -13.84 -3.07
N VAL A 433 4.56 -13.93 -1.77
CA VAL A 433 5.42 -15.02 -1.27
C VAL A 433 4.73 -16.38 -1.32
N ASP A 434 3.41 -16.45 -1.09
CA ASP A 434 2.64 -17.69 -1.23
C ASP A 434 2.64 -18.20 -2.68
N LEU A 435 2.47 -17.30 -3.65
CA LEU A 435 2.54 -17.64 -5.07
C LEU A 435 3.96 -18.08 -5.48
N LEU A 436 4.97 -17.39 -4.95
CA LEU A 436 6.37 -17.71 -5.19
C LEU A 436 6.72 -19.12 -4.70
N ASP A 437 6.50 -19.40 -3.41
CA ASP A 437 6.92 -20.67 -2.82
C ASP A 437 6.18 -21.87 -3.41
N ARG A 438 4.88 -21.72 -3.73
CA ARG A 438 4.11 -22.76 -4.45
C ARG A 438 4.64 -23.01 -5.85
N ASN A 439 4.96 -21.96 -6.59
CA ASN A 439 5.48 -22.12 -7.94
C ASN A 439 6.85 -22.82 -7.93
N LEU A 440 7.73 -22.45 -6.99
CA LEU A 440 9.06 -23.05 -6.86
C LEU A 440 9.03 -24.48 -6.30
N TYR A 441 8.08 -24.81 -5.41
CA TYR A 441 7.82 -26.18 -4.94
C TYR A 441 7.63 -27.15 -6.11
N GLU A 442 6.82 -26.78 -7.10
CA GLU A 442 6.57 -27.65 -8.26
C GLU A 442 7.86 -27.91 -9.07
N ARG A 443 8.83 -26.98 -9.08
CA ARG A 443 10.10 -27.17 -9.81
C ARG A 443 11.04 -28.12 -9.10
N ALA A 444 11.00 -28.13 -7.77
CA ALA A 444 11.65 -29.17 -6.99
C ALA A 444 11.02 -30.56 -7.26
N ASN A 445 9.72 -30.64 -7.50
CA ASN A 445 9.03 -31.90 -7.77
C ASN A 445 9.30 -32.40 -9.19
N ASP A 446 9.20 -31.51 -10.17
CA ASP A 446 9.38 -31.79 -11.58
C ASP A 446 10.75 -32.38 -11.87
N CYS A 447 11.83 -31.79 -11.33
CA CYS A 447 13.19 -32.28 -11.60
C CYS A 447 13.36 -33.71 -11.05
N ARG A 448 12.85 -33.96 -9.84
CA ARG A 448 12.92 -35.27 -9.17
C ARG A 448 12.09 -36.32 -9.89
N TRP A 449 10.91 -35.94 -10.39
CA TRP A 449 10.04 -36.86 -11.12
C TRP A 449 10.63 -37.23 -12.48
N TRP A 450 11.08 -36.24 -13.26
CA TRP A 450 11.62 -36.49 -14.59
C TRP A 450 12.98 -37.19 -14.58
N ALA A 451 13.74 -37.11 -13.47
CA ALA A 451 14.93 -37.94 -13.27
C ALA A 451 14.64 -39.45 -13.25
N LEU A 452 13.39 -39.84 -12.99
CA LEU A 452 12.94 -41.24 -12.97
C LEU A 452 12.48 -41.76 -14.34
N THR A 453 12.53 -40.94 -15.38
CA THR A 453 12.14 -41.32 -16.75
C THR A 453 12.97 -42.51 -17.24
N PRO A 454 12.36 -43.67 -17.54
CA PRO A 454 13.10 -44.90 -17.89
C PRO A 454 14.10 -44.71 -19.04
N GLU A 455 13.70 -43.98 -20.08
CA GLU A 455 14.51 -43.71 -21.27
C GLU A 455 15.75 -42.87 -20.94
N LEU A 456 15.62 -41.88 -20.05
CA LEU A 456 16.76 -41.04 -19.64
C LEU A 456 17.74 -41.82 -18.76
N ARG A 457 17.24 -42.73 -17.92
CA ARG A 457 18.07 -43.63 -17.10
C ARG A 457 18.84 -44.63 -17.96
N ALA A 458 18.18 -45.23 -18.94
CA ALA A 458 18.79 -46.14 -19.90
C ALA A 458 19.87 -45.44 -20.74
N LEU A 459 19.55 -44.25 -21.28
CA LEU A 459 20.47 -43.40 -22.02
C LEU A 459 21.80 -43.18 -21.27
N LEU A 460 21.71 -42.76 -20.00
CA LEU A 460 22.91 -42.46 -19.20
C LEU A 460 23.65 -43.72 -18.73
N ALA A 461 22.94 -44.82 -18.45
CA ALA A 461 23.57 -46.10 -18.14
C ALA A 461 24.36 -46.64 -19.35
N ASP A 462 23.81 -46.51 -20.56
CA ASP A 462 24.49 -46.90 -21.79
C ASP A 462 25.66 -45.95 -22.12
N ALA A 463 25.51 -44.65 -21.88
CA ALA A 463 26.60 -43.68 -21.97
C ALA A 463 27.76 -44.01 -21.03
N ALA A 464 27.48 -44.39 -19.78
CA ALA A 464 28.50 -44.79 -18.81
C ALA A 464 29.29 -46.04 -19.25
N GLN A 465 28.70 -46.89 -20.10
CA GLN A 465 29.33 -48.09 -20.66
C GLN A 465 29.92 -47.87 -22.06
N GLY A 466 29.90 -46.64 -22.57
CA GLY A 466 30.38 -46.31 -23.92
C GLY A 466 29.51 -46.89 -25.06
N ARG A 467 28.24 -47.24 -24.76
CA ARG A 467 27.29 -47.84 -25.71
C ARG A 467 26.32 -46.84 -26.34
N LEU A 468 26.43 -45.55 -26.02
CA LEU A 468 25.53 -44.48 -26.46
C LEU A 468 25.46 -44.36 -28.00
N GLN A 469 24.26 -44.48 -28.57
CA GLN A 469 24.00 -44.23 -29.99
C GLN A 469 23.41 -42.84 -30.23
N ALA A 470 23.56 -42.34 -31.46
CA ALA A 470 22.99 -41.05 -31.86
C ALA A 470 21.44 -41.03 -31.84
N GLU A 471 20.82 -42.19 -32.08
CA GLU A 471 19.37 -42.37 -32.04
C GLU A 471 18.82 -42.25 -30.61
N ASP A 472 19.57 -42.73 -29.61
CA ASP A 472 19.19 -42.62 -28.20
C ASP A 472 19.16 -41.14 -27.76
N VAL A 473 20.18 -40.38 -28.15
CA VAL A 473 20.26 -38.93 -27.90
C VAL A 473 19.10 -38.18 -28.57
N THR A 474 18.78 -38.53 -29.82
CA THR A 474 17.67 -37.93 -30.56
C THR A 474 16.33 -38.20 -29.87
N THR A 475 16.13 -39.43 -29.39
CA THR A 475 14.94 -39.84 -28.64
C THR A 475 14.82 -39.07 -27.33
N ALA A 476 15.91 -38.95 -26.57
CA ALA A 476 15.95 -38.19 -25.33
C ALA A 476 15.64 -36.70 -25.54
N CYS A 477 16.21 -36.06 -26.57
CA CYS A 477 15.90 -34.69 -26.92
C CYS A 477 14.40 -34.50 -27.24
N ARG A 478 13.80 -35.42 -28.01
CA ARG A 478 12.36 -35.38 -28.33
C ARG A 478 11.47 -35.51 -27.08
N ILE A 479 11.84 -36.38 -26.13
CA ILE A 479 11.14 -36.51 -24.84
C ILE A 479 11.20 -35.19 -24.08
N LEU A 480 12.40 -34.61 -23.93
CA LEU A 480 12.57 -33.34 -23.22
C LEU A 480 11.84 -32.19 -23.91
N GLU A 481 11.82 -32.15 -25.24
CA GLU A 481 11.09 -31.14 -26.01
C GLU A 481 9.57 -31.28 -25.85
N HIS A 482 9.06 -32.51 -25.82
CA HIS A 482 7.66 -32.77 -25.52
C HIS A 482 7.27 -32.34 -24.11
N ILE A 483 8.08 -32.65 -23.10
CA ILE A 483 7.85 -32.19 -21.72
C ILE A 483 7.86 -30.65 -21.69
N ASN A 484 8.87 -30.02 -22.29
CA ASN A 484 9.00 -28.56 -22.25
C ASN A 484 7.86 -27.83 -22.99
N SER A 485 7.24 -28.44 -24.02
CA SER A 485 6.11 -27.81 -24.70
C SER A 485 4.82 -27.84 -23.89
N LEU A 486 4.68 -28.79 -22.96
CA LEU A 486 3.56 -28.87 -22.00
C LEU A 486 3.79 -27.93 -20.81
N TYR A 487 5.03 -27.79 -20.35
CA TYR A 487 5.41 -26.96 -19.20
C TYR A 487 6.18 -25.72 -19.67
N THR A 488 5.45 -24.68 -20.06
CA THR A 488 5.99 -23.42 -20.60
C THR A 488 6.76 -22.58 -19.58
N VAL A 489 6.67 -22.94 -18.30
CA VAL A 489 7.44 -22.36 -17.18
C VAL A 489 8.94 -22.63 -17.26
N TYR A 490 9.39 -23.49 -18.17
CA TYR A 490 10.81 -23.81 -18.38
C TYR A 490 11.35 -23.23 -19.68
N THR A 491 12.55 -22.63 -19.62
CA THR A 491 13.24 -22.18 -20.84
C THR A 491 13.96 -23.33 -21.52
N ARG A 492 14.49 -24.29 -20.75
CA ARG A 492 15.24 -25.44 -21.25
C ARG A 492 15.31 -26.57 -20.21
N LEU A 493 15.26 -27.81 -20.68
CA LEU A 493 15.59 -29.01 -19.90
C LEU A 493 16.88 -29.61 -20.45
N VAL A 494 17.78 -30.08 -19.58
CA VAL A 494 19.05 -30.70 -19.96
C VAL A 494 19.29 -31.98 -19.18
N VAL A 495 19.91 -32.96 -19.84
CA VAL A 495 20.39 -34.21 -19.22
C VAL A 495 21.89 -34.29 -19.44
N TYR A 496 22.64 -34.61 -18.39
CA TYR A 496 24.10 -34.66 -18.40
C TYR A 496 24.64 -35.93 -17.73
N ASP A 497 25.80 -36.38 -18.20
CA ASP A 497 26.49 -37.56 -17.68
C ASP A 497 27.19 -37.32 -16.32
N ARG A 498 27.79 -38.37 -15.73
CA ARG A 498 28.56 -38.28 -14.47
C ARG A 498 29.72 -37.29 -14.51
N THR A 499 30.19 -36.88 -15.69
CA THR A 499 31.24 -35.86 -15.85
C THR A 499 30.67 -34.45 -15.99
N GLY A 500 29.34 -34.32 -15.99
CA GLY A 500 28.61 -33.06 -16.18
C GLY A 500 28.47 -32.65 -17.63
N ARG A 501 28.84 -33.50 -18.61
CA ARG A 501 28.69 -33.19 -20.03
C ARG A 501 27.23 -33.36 -20.43
N ILE A 502 26.64 -32.32 -21.03
CA ILE A 502 25.24 -32.34 -21.49
C ILE A 502 25.13 -33.25 -22.72
N VAL A 503 24.29 -34.27 -22.60
CA VAL A 503 24.06 -35.29 -23.64
C VAL A 503 22.76 -35.07 -24.40
N ALA A 504 21.73 -34.50 -23.76
CA ALA A 504 20.43 -34.22 -24.38
C ALA A 504 19.82 -32.92 -23.82
N ALA A 505 19.01 -32.24 -24.61
CA ALA A 505 18.31 -31.02 -24.21
C ALA A 505 16.99 -30.81 -24.97
N SER A 506 16.00 -30.16 -24.35
CA SER A 506 14.71 -29.82 -24.99
C SER A 506 14.85 -28.75 -26.09
N ARG A 507 15.80 -27.83 -25.93
CA ARG A 507 16.12 -26.75 -26.88
C ARG A 507 17.64 -26.69 -27.04
N PRO A 508 18.24 -27.59 -27.82
CA PRO A 508 19.70 -27.76 -27.86
C PRO A 508 20.42 -26.54 -28.44
N THR A 509 19.76 -25.77 -29.31
CA THR A 509 20.33 -24.57 -29.93
C THR A 509 19.93 -23.31 -29.15
N CYS A 510 20.89 -22.44 -28.87
CA CYS A 510 20.71 -21.10 -28.29
C CYS A 510 20.34 -20.07 -29.36
N LYS A 511 19.86 -18.89 -28.97
CA LYS A 511 19.52 -17.79 -29.91
C LYS A 511 20.70 -17.33 -30.78
N ASP A 512 21.93 -17.45 -30.30
CA ASP A 512 23.14 -17.09 -31.04
C ASP A 512 23.62 -18.19 -32.01
N GLY A 513 22.88 -19.30 -32.13
CA GLY A 513 23.21 -20.44 -32.98
C GLY A 513 24.18 -21.44 -32.35
N SER A 514 24.70 -21.18 -31.15
CA SER A 514 25.52 -22.15 -30.41
C SER A 514 24.67 -23.31 -29.88
N SER A 515 25.30 -24.46 -29.62
CA SER A 515 24.63 -25.62 -29.03
C SER A 515 25.06 -25.82 -27.58
N VAL A 516 24.10 -26.13 -26.70
CA VAL A 516 24.41 -26.56 -25.32
C VAL A 516 24.87 -28.01 -25.26
N LEU A 517 24.62 -28.81 -26.29
CA LEU A 517 25.05 -30.21 -26.31
C LEU A 517 26.58 -30.30 -26.30
N GLY A 518 27.11 -31.16 -25.45
CA GLY A 518 28.55 -31.33 -25.25
C GLY A 518 29.21 -30.29 -24.35
N THR A 519 28.52 -29.21 -24.00
CA THR A 519 28.97 -28.29 -22.93
C THR A 519 28.87 -28.97 -21.56
N ARG A 520 29.39 -28.33 -20.51
CA ARG A 520 29.39 -28.88 -19.15
C ARG A 520 28.57 -28.02 -18.20
N ILE A 521 27.89 -28.67 -17.26
CA ILE A 521 27.30 -27.99 -16.11
C ILE A 521 28.39 -27.55 -15.11
N ASP A 522 28.02 -26.64 -14.21
CA ASP A 522 28.92 -26.15 -13.17
C ASP A 522 29.49 -27.30 -12.29
N PRO A 523 30.80 -27.32 -12.01
CA PRO A 523 31.42 -28.39 -11.22
C PRO A 523 30.89 -28.52 -9.77
N ALA A 524 30.53 -27.43 -9.11
CA ALA A 524 29.99 -27.47 -7.75
C ALA A 524 28.56 -28.04 -7.76
N THR A 525 27.73 -27.61 -8.72
CA THR A 525 26.42 -28.23 -8.99
C THR A 525 26.55 -29.73 -9.26
N LEU A 526 27.49 -30.14 -10.11
CA LEU A 526 27.71 -31.56 -10.41
C LEU A 526 28.07 -32.35 -9.15
N ALA A 527 29.01 -31.85 -8.35
CA ALA A 527 29.42 -32.50 -7.10
C ALA A 527 28.24 -32.65 -6.12
N ALA A 528 27.40 -31.62 -5.99
CA ALA A 528 26.21 -31.67 -5.16
C ALA A 528 25.19 -32.72 -5.68
N VAL A 529 24.93 -32.74 -6.98
CA VAL A 529 23.97 -33.69 -7.59
C VAL A 529 24.43 -35.14 -7.43
N LEU A 530 25.73 -35.41 -7.62
CA LEU A 530 26.28 -36.77 -7.48
C LEU A 530 26.25 -37.32 -6.05
N THR A 531 26.06 -36.45 -5.05
CA THR A 531 26.03 -36.81 -3.62
C THR A 531 24.61 -36.86 -3.04
N LEU A 532 23.58 -36.57 -3.84
CA LEU A 532 22.19 -36.68 -3.39
C LEU A 532 21.91 -38.11 -2.88
N PRO A 533 21.31 -38.29 -1.70
CA PRO A 533 21.19 -39.60 -1.06
C PRO A 533 20.13 -40.50 -1.70
N ASP A 534 19.02 -39.93 -2.16
CA ASP A 534 17.87 -40.66 -2.66
C ASP A 534 17.20 -39.96 -3.87
N THR A 535 16.00 -40.41 -4.25
CA THR A 535 15.19 -39.89 -5.36
C THR A 535 14.25 -38.75 -4.94
N GLN A 536 14.18 -38.45 -3.64
CA GLN A 536 13.40 -37.35 -3.07
C GLN A 536 14.27 -36.10 -2.86
N SER A 537 15.58 -36.26 -2.93
CA SER A 537 16.56 -35.18 -2.81
C SER A 537 16.79 -34.46 -4.14
N TYR A 538 17.08 -33.17 -4.07
CA TYR A 538 17.35 -32.31 -5.24
C TYR A 538 18.37 -31.23 -4.86
N HIS A 539 18.87 -30.52 -5.87
CA HIS A 539 19.79 -29.40 -5.70
C HIS A 539 19.33 -28.21 -6.54
N VAL A 540 19.39 -27.00 -6.00
CA VAL A 540 19.06 -25.77 -6.72
C VAL A 540 20.33 -24.96 -6.89
N SER A 541 20.60 -24.49 -8.11
CA SER A 541 21.71 -23.57 -8.34
C SER A 541 21.48 -22.26 -7.56
N PRO A 542 22.56 -21.56 -7.15
CA PRO A 542 22.44 -20.19 -6.67
C PRO A 542 21.72 -19.29 -7.67
N TRP A 543 21.10 -18.20 -7.19
CA TRP A 543 20.56 -17.15 -8.04
C TRP A 543 21.69 -16.40 -8.75
N GLN A 544 21.97 -16.79 -10.00
CA GLN A 544 23.08 -16.23 -10.79
C GLN A 544 22.84 -16.37 -12.29
N ALA A 545 23.70 -15.72 -13.09
CA ALA A 545 23.64 -15.79 -14.53
C ALA A 545 23.94 -17.22 -15.00
N SER A 546 23.03 -17.81 -15.77
CA SER A 546 23.18 -19.18 -16.26
C SER A 546 23.43 -19.21 -17.76
N ALA A 547 24.50 -19.89 -18.18
CA ALA A 547 24.73 -20.18 -19.61
C ALA A 547 23.59 -21.02 -20.23
N LEU A 548 22.90 -21.81 -19.41
CA LEU A 548 21.74 -22.59 -19.85
C LEU A 548 20.51 -21.71 -20.15
N ASP A 549 20.50 -20.47 -19.67
CA ASP A 549 19.47 -19.46 -19.95
C ASP A 549 20.04 -18.20 -20.64
N GLU A 550 21.07 -18.37 -21.48
CA GLU A 550 21.64 -17.27 -22.28
C GLU A 550 22.19 -16.10 -21.42
N GLY A 551 22.73 -16.41 -20.24
CA GLY A 551 23.32 -15.43 -19.33
C GLY A 551 22.33 -14.67 -18.46
N ARG A 552 21.04 -15.01 -18.50
CA ARG A 552 20.03 -14.44 -17.59
C ARG A 552 20.17 -15.01 -16.17
N LEU A 553 19.78 -14.20 -15.19
CA LEU A 553 19.64 -14.63 -13.79
C LEU A 553 18.47 -15.60 -13.67
N THR A 554 18.73 -16.80 -13.16
CA THR A 554 17.68 -17.79 -12.97
C THR A 554 18.06 -18.85 -11.93
N TYR A 555 17.06 -19.62 -11.51
CA TYR A 555 17.24 -20.88 -10.79
C TYR A 555 17.29 -22.06 -11.77
N VAL A 556 18.21 -22.99 -11.54
CA VAL A 556 18.22 -24.30 -12.20
C VAL A 556 18.04 -25.37 -11.13
N TYR A 557 16.99 -26.17 -11.28
CA TYR A 557 16.69 -27.27 -10.38
C TYR A 557 17.27 -28.56 -10.94
N HIS A 558 17.97 -29.30 -10.09
CA HIS A 558 18.70 -30.50 -10.47
C HIS A 558 18.29 -31.71 -9.63
N ALA A 559 18.24 -32.87 -10.28
CA ALA A 559 18.06 -34.15 -9.62
C ALA A 559 19.01 -35.19 -10.20
N ALA A 560 19.39 -36.16 -9.37
CA ALA A 560 20.27 -37.25 -9.76
C ALA A 560 19.50 -38.28 -10.60
N ILE A 561 20.02 -38.60 -11.79
CA ILE A 561 19.52 -39.74 -12.57
C ILE A 561 20.31 -40.97 -12.13
N ARG A 562 19.60 -42.04 -11.79
CA ARG A 562 20.19 -43.26 -11.24
C ARG A 562 20.07 -44.45 -12.19
N ALA A 563 21.04 -45.35 -12.16
CA ALA A 563 21.07 -46.52 -13.02
C ALA A 563 19.77 -47.35 -12.89
N PRO A 564 19.25 -47.93 -13.99
CA PRO A 564 18.16 -48.90 -13.92
C PRO A 564 18.53 -50.07 -12.99
N GLY A 565 17.64 -50.43 -12.07
CA GLY A 565 17.87 -51.55 -11.14
C GLY A 565 18.86 -51.30 -9.98
N ALA A 566 19.60 -50.18 -9.97
CA ALA A 566 20.52 -49.82 -8.89
C ALA A 566 20.20 -48.43 -8.32
N ALA A 567 19.26 -48.38 -7.38
CA ALA A 567 18.71 -47.14 -6.83
C ALA A 567 19.73 -46.26 -6.06
N SER A 568 20.93 -46.76 -5.75
CA SER A 568 22.00 -45.97 -5.13
C SER A 568 23.01 -45.42 -6.14
N GLU A 569 23.08 -45.97 -7.35
CA GLU A 569 24.10 -45.61 -8.34
C GLU A 569 23.64 -44.42 -9.19
N VAL A 570 24.25 -43.26 -8.99
CA VAL A 570 23.99 -42.07 -9.82
C VAL A 570 24.74 -42.21 -11.16
N VAL A 571 24.08 -42.05 -12.31
CA VAL A 571 24.69 -42.12 -13.65
C VAL A 571 24.75 -40.77 -14.36
N GLY A 572 24.25 -39.72 -13.71
CA GLY A 572 24.32 -38.34 -14.15
C GLY A 572 23.21 -37.53 -13.51
N GLY A 573 22.69 -36.53 -14.20
CA GLY A 573 21.59 -35.72 -13.69
C GLY A 573 20.75 -35.06 -14.76
N ILE A 574 19.61 -34.55 -14.31
CA ILE A 574 18.74 -33.65 -15.07
C ILE A 574 18.85 -32.26 -14.46
N GLY A 575 18.85 -31.23 -15.31
CA GLY A 575 18.74 -29.83 -14.92
C GLY A 575 17.55 -29.21 -15.65
N ILE A 576 16.67 -28.55 -14.90
CA ILE A 576 15.51 -27.84 -15.44
C ILE A 576 15.69 -26.35 -15.20
N VAL A 577 15.71 -25.59 -16.28
CA VAL A 577 16.02 -24.15 -16.27
C VAL A 577 14.70 -23.39 -16.15
N PHE A 578 14.46 -22.82 -14.97
CA PHE A 578 13.22 -22.09 -14.69
C PHE A 578 13.18 -20.79 -15.50
N ASN A 579 12.00 -20.42 -16.02
CA ASN A 579 11.81 -19.16 -16.73
C ASN A 579 11.54 -18.01 -15.75
N SER A 580 12.52 -17.74 -14.90
CA SER A 580 12.40 -16.76 -13.80
C SER A 580 11.92 -15.39 -14.26
N SER A 581 12.37 -14.92 -15.42
CA SER A 581 11.99 -13.60 -15.94
C SER A 581 10.49 -13.50 -16.26
N VAL A 582 9.92 -14.49 -16.94
CA VAL A 582 8.49 -14.47 -17.33
C VAL A 582 7.60 -14.80 -16.14
N GLU A 583 7.96 -15.83 -15.38
CA GLU A 583 7.11 -16.34 -14.30
C GLU A 583 7.03 -15.35 -13.13
N PHE A 584 8.16 -14.77 -12.71
CA PHE A 584 8.13 -13.77 -11.64
C PHE A 584 7.47 -12.46 -12.06
N ASP A 585 7.65 -12.01 -13.32
CA ASP A 585 6.94 -10.83 -13.83
C ASP A 585 5.42 -11.07 -13.86
N ALA A 586 4.97 -12.24 -14.33
CA ALA A 586 3.57 -12.63 -14.33
C ALA A 586 2.97 -12.69 -12.92
N MET A 587 3.71 -13.19 -11.92
CA MET A 587 3.28 -13.18 -10.52
C MET A 587 3.11 -11.75 -9.99
N LEU A 588 4.14 -10.91 -10.16
CA LEU A 588 4.16 -9.55 -9.64
C LEU A 588 3.08 -8.66 -10.29
N ARG A 589 2.94 -8.71 -11.62
CA ARG A 589 1.92 -7.95 -12.37
C ARG A 589 0.52 -8.50 -12.15
N GLY A 590 0.38 -9.82 -12.06
CA GLY A 590 -0.91 -10.45 -11.79
C GLY A 590 -1.50 -10.02 -10.45
N ALA A 591 -0.66 -9.88 -9.42
CA ALA A 591 -1.09 -9.44 -8.10
C ALA A 591 -1.34 -7.91 -8.00
N THR A 592 -0.78 -7.12 -8.91
CA THR A 592 -0.91 -5.64 -8.92
C THR A 592 -1.83 -5.11 -10.02
N ALA A 593 -2.50 -5.95 -10.81
CA ALA A 593 -3.33 -5.53 -11.95
C ALA A 593 -4.44 -4.51 -11.58
N SER A 594 -4.98 -4.59 -10.36
CA SER A 594 -5.97 -3.66 -9.81
C SER A 594 -5.36 -2.47 -9.05
N LYS A 595 -4.03 -2.36 -8.97
CA LYS A 595 -3.26 -1.39 -8.17
C LYS A 595 -2.17 -0.70 -9.00
N PRO A 596 -2.52 0.19 -9.96
CA PRO A 596 -1.57 0.74 -10.93
C PRO A 596 -0.48 1.64 -10.34
N HIS A 597 -0.66 2.15 -9.12
CA HIS A 597 0.32 2.98 -8.41
C HIS A 597 1.17 2.21 -7.40
N THR A 598 1.10 0.88 -7.43
CA THR A 598 1.86 0.01 -6.54
C THR A 598 2.94 -0.72 -7.33
N HIS A 599 4.19 -0.58 -6.89
CA HIS A 599 5.30 -1.36 -7.42
C HIS A 599 5.61 -2.52 -6.49
N THR A 600 5.89 -3.69 -7.05
CA THR A 600 6.21 -4.89 -6.28
C THR A 600 7.53 -5.49 -6.72
N VAL A 601 8.27 -6.02 -5.75
CA VAL A 601 9.64 -6.52 -5.94
C VAL A 601 9.85 -7.79 -5.12
N PHE A 602 10.52 -8.78 -5.70
CA PHE A 602 11.13 -9.89 -4.97
C PHE A 602 12.61 -9.58 -4.74
N VAL A 603 13.09 -9.73 -3.50
CA VAL A 603 14.50 -9.54 -3.15
C VAL A 603 15.02 -10.66 -2.26
N HIS A 604 16.31 -10.97 -2.35
CA HIS A 604 16.98 -11.74 -1.31
C HIS A 604 17.19 -10.89 -0.04
N ARG A 605 17.51 -11.55 1.08
CA ARG A 605 17.90 -10.88 2.34
C ARG A 605 19.12 -9.95 2.21
N SER A 606 19.93 -10.08 1.16
CA SER A 606 21.03 -9.16 0.84
C SER A 606 20.57 -7.82 0.24
N GLY A 607 19.27 -7.69 -0.09
CA GLY A 607 18.73 -6.56 -0.84
C GLY A 607 18.87 -6.69 -2.36
N GLN A 608 19.43 -7.80 -2.85
CA GLN A 608 19.53 -8.06 -4.29
C GLN A 608 18.15 -8.38 -4.88
N VAL A 609 17.77 -7.68 -5.95
CA VAL A 609 16.52 -7.85 -6.67
C VAL A 609 16.53 -9.15 -7.48
N ILE A 610 15.48 -9.95 -7.30
CA ILE A 610 15.19 -11.16 -8.08
C ILE A 610 14.28 -10.78 -9.26
N ALA A 611 13.21 -10.05 -8.99
CA ALA A 611 12.28 -9.53 -9.99
C ALA A 611 11.60 -8.25 -9.50
N SER A 612 11.17 -7.39 -10.43
CA SER A 612 10.59 -6.08 -10.11
C SER A 612 9.61 -5.65 -11.19
N THR A 613 8.51 -5.02 -10.79
CA THR A 613 7.60 -4.32 -11.71
C THR A 613 8.11 -2.92 -12.08
N ASP A 614 9.07 -2.39 -11.32
CA ASP A 614 9.71 -1.10 -11.57
C ASP A 614 10.95 -1.30 -12.49
N PRO A 615 10.93 -0.78 -13.73
CA PRO A 615 12.06 -0.88 -14.66
C PRO A 615 13.34 -0.22 -14.17
N ALA A 616 13.27 0.74 -13.23
CA ALA A 616 14.44 1.37 -12.64
C ALA A 616 15.22 0.42 -11.70
N ARG A 617 14.60 -0.70 -11.30
CA ARG A 617 15.14 -1.69 -10.36
C ARG A 617 15.15 -3.08 -11.01
N PRO A 618 15.96 -3.31 -12.06
CA PRO A 618 15.98 -4.58 -12.75
C PRO A 618 16.55 -5.72 -11.88
N PRO A 619 16.29 -7.00 -12.24
CA PRO A 619 16.95 -8.15 -11.61
C PRO A 619 18.47 -7.99 -11.49
N GLY A 620 19.02 -8.33 -10.33
CA GLY A 620 20.44 -8.19 -9.98
C GLY A 620 20.82 -6.84 -9.35
N HIS A 621 19.96 -5.81 -9.45
CA HIS A 621 20.16 -4.53 -8.76
C HIS A 621 20.15 -4.73 -7.23
N THR A 622 20.91 -3.93 -6.48
CA THR A 622 20.90 -3.97 -5.01
C THR A 622 20.14 -2.77 -4.46
N MET A 623 19.04 -3.04 -3.77
CA MET A 623 18.21 -2.00 -3.16
C MET A 623 18.66 -1.71 -1.73
N ALA A 624 18.80 -0.42 -1.41
CA ALA A 624 18.97 0.02 -0.03
C ALA A 624 17.62 -0.12 0.70
N LEU A 625 17.56 -1.05 1.66
CA LEU A 625 16.38 -1.30 2.48
C LEU A 625 16.74 -1.21 3.97
N PRO A 626 15.80 -0.79 4.83
CA PRO A 626 16.02 -0.82 6.27
C PRO A 626 16.42 -2.23 6.74
N PRO A 627 17.45 -2.37 7.61
CA PRO A 627 17.96 -3.68 8.05
C PRO A 627 16.91 -4.59 8.69
N ASP A 628 15.93 -4.00 9.36
CA ASP A 628 14.83 -4.72 10.01
C ASP A 628 13.83 -5.32 8.99
N LEU A 629 13.67 -4.76 7.78
CA LEU A 629 12.93 -5.46 6.71
C LEU A 629 13.71 -6.68 6.22
N LEU A 630 15.02 -6.51 6.00
CA LEU A 630 15.89 -7.59 5.51
C LEU A 630 15.99 -8.75 6.51
N ALA A 631 15.88 -8.44 7.81
CA ALA A 631 15.91 -9.38 8.92
C ALA A 631 14.54 -9.95 9.31
N LEU A 632 13.46 -9.66 8.56
CA LEU A 632 12.11 -10.15 8.86
C LEU A 632 12.11 -11.70 8.93
N PRO A 633 11.63 -12.33 10.02
CA PRO A 633 11.63 -13.78 10.13
C PRO A 633 10.72 -14.43 9.08
N ASN A 634 11.06 -15.64 8.62
CA ASN A 634 10.23 -16.39 7.68
C ASN A 634 8.78 -16.51 8.20
N GLY A 635 7.81 -16.36 7.30
CA GLY A 635 6.37 -16.37 7.63
C GLY A 635 5.84 -15.13 8.32
N HIS A 636 6.69 -14.15 8.63
CA HIS A 636 6.24 -12.87 9.17
C HIS A 636 6.00 -11.87 8.06
N SER A 637 5.15 -10.89 8.36
CA SER A 637 4.82 -9.79 7.47
C SER A 637 4.74 -8.51 8.27
N THR A 638 5.09 -7.40 7.64
CA THR A 638 5.02 -6.06 8.21
C THR A 638 4.64 -5.07 7.13
N SER A 639 4.06 -3.96 7.52
CA SER A 639 3.91 -2.78 6.67
C SER A 639 4.22 -1.53 7.48
N ARG A 640 4.70 -0.49 6.81
CA ARG A 640 4.96 0.82 7.44
C ARG A 640 4.91 1.94 6.43
N ALA A 641 4.58 3.13 6.90
CA ALA A 641 4.86 4.37 6.18
C ALA A 641 6.32 4.78 6.42
N MET A 642 7.05 5.08 5.35
CA MET A 642 8.43 5.54 5.41
C MET A 642 8.76 6.46 4.23
N VAL A 643 9.87 7.19 4.31
CA VAL A 643 10.40 7.92 3.15
C VAL A 643 11.20 6.97 2.28
N HIS A 644 10.88 6.95 0.99
CA HIS A 644 11.56 6.14 -0.02
C HIS A 644 11.67 6.94 -1.32
N ASP A 645 12.87 7.08 -1.87
CA ASP A 645 13.17 7.90 -3.06
C ASP A 645 12.57 9.33 -3.04
N GLY A 646 12.64 10.01 -1.88
CA GLY A 646 12.12 11.38 -1.72
C GLY A 646 10.59 11.49 -1.69
N HIS A 647 9.88 10.36 -1.55
CA HIS A 647 8.43 10.30 -1.43
C HIS A 647 8.03 9.64 -0.10
N TYR A 648 6.88 10.05 0.45
CA TYR A 648 6.23 9.27 1.49
C TYR A 648 5.61 8.03 0.84
N CYS A 649 5.99 6.86 1.31
CA CYS A 649 5.53 5.59 0.74
C CYS A 649 4.99 4.68 1.84
N ILE A 650 3.96 3.91 1.50
CA ILE A 650 3.60 2.71 2.25
C ILE A 650 4.44 1.57 1.69
N VAL A 651 5.17 0.90 2.57
CA VAL A 651 6.01 -0.24 2.23
C VAL A 651 5.52 -1.47 2.98
N GLY A 652 5.00 -2.43 2.23
CA GLY A 652 4.69 -3.77 2.72
C GLY A 652 5.88 -4.69 2.52
N CYS A 653 6.11 -5.62 3.44
CA CYS A 653 7.16 -6.62 3.35
C CYS A 653 6.68 -7.94 3.96
N SER A 654 6.86 -9.04 3.23
CA SER A 654 6.60 -10.40 3.70
C SER A 654 7.77 -11.31 3.37
N ALA A 655 8.16 -12.15 4.32
CA ALA A 655 9.21 -13.15 4.12
C ALA A 655 8.60 -14.50 3.76
N SER A 656 9.17 -15.16 2.74
CA SER A 656 8.82 -16.53 2.35
C SER A 656 8.85 -17.47 3.54
N HIS A 657 7.95 -18.44 3.57
CA HIS A 657 7.86 -19.45 4.63
C HIS A 657 7.91 -20.88 4.13
N GLY A 658 7.96 -21.06 2.81
CA GLY A 658 7.89 -22.36 2.17
C GLY A 658 6.45 -22.78 1.87
N TYR A 659 6.31 -23.98 1.34
CA TYR A 659 5.02 -24.58 1.04
C TYR A 659 5.11 -26.09 1.21
N ARG A 660 4.27 -26.64 2.10
CA ARG A 660 4.31 -28.06 2.51
C ARG A 660 5.71 -28.42 3.05
N GLU A 661 6.39 -29.39 2.47
CA GLU A 661 7.76 -29.74 2.84
C GLU A 661 8.81 -28.76 2.29
N PHE A 662 8.48 -28.00 1.23
CA PHE A 662 9.45 -27.18 0.50
C PHE A 662 9.88 -25.95 1.30
N LYS A 663 11.20 -25.80 1.52
CA LYS A 663 11.83 -24.81 2.44
C LYS A 663 11.43 -24.94 3.92
N VAL A 664 10.66 -25.97 4.27
CA VAL A 664 10.19 -26.21 5.64
C VAL A 664 10.97 -27.37 6.26
N SER A 665 10.98 -28.53 5.59
CA SER A 665 11.55 -29.77 6.10
C SER A 665 12.41 -30.55 5.09
N ASP A 666 12.43 -30.13 3.83
CA ASP A 666 13.22 -30.74 2.75
C ASP A 666 14.73 -30.43 2.80
N GLY A 667 15.13 -29.47 3.65
CA GLY A 667 16.52 -29.05 3.82
C GLY A 667 16.98 -27.93 2.88
N TYR A 668 16.15 -27.50 1.92
CA TYR A 668 16.47 -26.37 1.05
C TYR A 668 16.21 -25.04 1.77
N ARG A 669 17.08 -24.05 1.54
CA ARG A 669 16.94 -22.71 2.13
C ARG A 669 17.27 -21.66 1.10
N ASP A 670 16.27 -20.85 0.76
CA ASP A 670 16.43 -19.62 0.01
C ASP A 670 15.33 -18.64 0.43
N ASP A 671 15.72 -17.70 1.29
CA ASP A 671 14.79 -16.74 1.88
C ASP A 671 14.61 -15.56 0.93
N VAL A 672 13.37 -15.40 0.46
CA VAL A 672 12.95 -14.32 -0.43
C VAL A 672 11.96 -13.43 0.29
N LEU A 673 12.13 -12.12 0.11
CA LEU A 673 11.21 -11.10 0.61
C LEU A 673 10.41 -10.56 -0.58
N ALA A 674 9.09 -10.50 -0.42
CA ALA A 674 8.23 -9.70 -1.30
C ALA A 674 8.03 -8.32 -0.68
N LEU A 675 8.21 -7.29 -1.48
CA LEU A 675 7.99 -5.89 -1.11
C LEU A 675 6.92 -5.28 -2.01
N SER A 676 6.12 -4.38 -1.45
CA SER A 676 5.25 -3.49 -2.22
C SER A 676 5.51 -2.05 -1.81
N PHE A 677 5.48 -1.13 -2.78
CA PHE A 677 5.69 0.30 -2.59
C PHE A 677 4.51 1.05 -3.20
N GLU A 678 3.79 1.80 -2.37
CA GLU A 678 2.73 2.70 -2.79
C GLU A 678 3.10 4.13 -2.41
N SER A 679 3.24 5.02 -3.39
CA SER A 679 3.61 6.42 -3.16
C SER A 679 2.39 7.26 -2.76
N LEU A 680 2.53 8.02 -1.68
CA LEU A 680 1.52 8.95 -1.15
C LEU A 680 1.82 10.42 -1.49
N GLY A 681 2.96 10.69 -2.14
CA GLY A 681 3.37 12.02 -2.57
C GLY A 681 4.80 12.38 -2.16
N ALA A 682 5.31 13.48 -2.72
CA ALA A 682 6.66 13.97 -2.42
C ALA A 682 6.80 14.41 -0.96
N VAL A 683 8.02 14.28 -0.41
CA VAL A 683 8.36 14.78 0.93
C VAL A 683 8.20 16.30 0.99
N GLN A 684 7.56 16.81 2.04
CA GLN A 684 7.32 18.24 2.23
C GLN A 684 8.47 18.88 3.03
N THR A 685 9.02 19.97 2.50
CA THR A 685 9.99 20.81 3.21
C THR A 685 9.26 21.56 4.34
N GLY A 686 9.82 21.60 5.56
CA GLY A 686 9.23 22.36 6.68
C GLY A 686 8.18 21.64 7.54
N ALA A 687 7.95 20.33 7.34
CA ALA A 687 7.01 19.56 8.17
C ALA A 687 7.35 19.61 9.67
N LEU A 688 8.64 19.57 10.03
CA LEU A 688 9.10 19.67 11.42
C LEU A 688 8.77 21.03 12.04
N ASP A 689 8.97 22.12 11.30
CA ASP A 689 8.67 23.47 11.79
C ASP A 689 7.17 23.60 12.09
N ALA A 690 6.31 23.04 11.23
CA ALA A 690 4.86 23.01 11.46
C ALA A 690 4.47 22.20 12.71
N VAL A 691 5.16 21.09 13.02
CA VAL A 691 4.93 20.33 14.27
C VAL A 691 5.26 21.20 15.49
N GLN A 692 6.38 21.93 15.44
CA GLN A 692 6.84 22.76 16.55
C GLN A 692 5.89 23.95 16.80
N ARG A 693 5.42 24.62 15.74
CA ARG A 693 4.42 25.69 15.85
C ARG A 693 3.15 25.22 16.56
N ARG A 694 2.62 24.05 16.19
CA ARG A 694 1.37 23.49 16.76
C ARG A 694 1.47 23.11 18.24
N ARG A 695 2.66 22.79 18.74
CA ARG A 695 2.86 22.42 20.16
C ARG A 695 3.01 23.63 21.08
N THR A 696 3.33 24.79 20.51
CA THR A 696 3.65 25.98 21.30
C THR A 696 2.38 26.58 21.91
N VAL A 697 2.33 26.70 23.24
CA VAL A 697 1.24 27.34 23.99
C VAL A 697 1.81 28.42 24.91
N LEU A 698 1.20 29.61 24.90
CA LEU A 698 1.53 30.70 25.83
C LEU A 698 0.43 30.87 26.88
N THR A 699 0.84 31.06 28.13
CA THR A 699 -0.07 31.38 29.24
C THR A 699 -0.06 32.89 29.50
N ALA A 700 -1.23 33.50 29.62
CA ALA A 700 -1.36 34.92 29.96
C ALA A 700 -1.15 35.16 31.47
N ASP A 701 -0.54 36.28 31.83
CA ASP A 701 -0.36 36.67 33.23
C ASP A 701 -1.62 37.33 33.77
N VAL A 702 -2.49 36.53 34.42
CA VAL A 702 -3.76 36.98 35.00
C VAL A 702 -3.53 37.66 36.35
N GLY A 703 -4.09 38.87 36.55
CA GLY A 703 -4.14 39.55 37.86
C GLY A 703 -2.93 40.43 38.21
N GLN A 704 -2.02 40.69 37.28
CA GLN A 704 -0.88 41.59 37.46
C GLN A 704 -1.25 43.05 37.13
N THR A 705 -0.66 44.02 37.85
CA THR A 705 -1.00 45.46 37.74
C THR A 705 -0.33 46.16 36.57
N GLU A 706 0.81 45.65 36.08
CA GLU A 706 1.53 46.15 34.90
C GLU A 706 1.77 45.03 33.89
N VAL A 707 0.88 44.92 32.91
CA VAL A 707 0.98 43.96 31.80
C VAL A 707 1.17 44.67 30.47
N GLN A 708 1.97 44.07 29.58
CA GLN A 708 2.14 44.49 28.19
C GLN A 708 1.49 43.44 27.28
N GLU A 709 0.51 43.87 26.47
CA GLU A 709 -0.11 43.02 25.46
C GLU A 709 0.80 42.92 24.23
N MET A 710 1.13 41.70 23.85
CA MET A 710 2.05 41.34 22.78
C MET A 710 1.33 40.52 21.72
N ALA A 711 1.41 40.97 20.48
CA ALA A 711 0.89 40.30 19.30
C ALA A 711 1.94 39.32 18.78
N THR A 712 1.73 38.02 19.01
CA THR A 712 2.69 36.94 18.75
C THR A 712 2.40 36.21 17.44
N PHE A 713 3.45 35.77 16.75
CA PHE A 713 3.40 35.12 15.44
C PHE A 713 4.67 34.32 15.15
N PHE A 714 4.61 33.40 14.20
CA PHE A 714 5.73 32.54 13.84
C PHE A 714 6.43 32.97 12.56
N ILE A 715 7.75 32.76 12.58
CA ILE A 715 8.57 32.70 11.38
C ILE A 715 9.37 31.40 11.45
N ASP A 716 9.18 30.51 10.48
CA ASP A 716 9.54 29.10 10.55
C ASP A 716 9.02 28.45 11.84
N ALA A 717 9.90 27.98 12.73
CA ALA A 717 9.57 27.46 14.06
C ALA A 717 9.78 28.48 15.20
N ALA A 718 10.38 29.65 14.91
CA ALA A 718 10.70 30.65 15.91
C ALA A 718 9.51 31.59 16.18
N LEU A 719 9.26 31.88 17.46
CA LEU A 719 8.15 32.72 17.91
C LEU A 719 8.62 34.17 18.12
N PHE A 720 7.93 35.10 17.47
CA PHE A 720 8.18 36.53 17.52
C PHE A 720 6.97 37.30 18.05
N ALA A 721 7.19 38.55 18.45
CA ALA A 721 6.13 39.43 18.92
C ALA A 721 6.34 40.89 18.54
N PHE A 722 5.24 41.60 18.30
CA PHE A 722 5.18 43.07 18.33
C PHE A 722 4.34 43.51 19.53
N LYS A 723 4.51 44.76 19.99
CA LYS A 723 3.54 45.33 20.91
C LYS A 723 2.19 45.43 20.20
N ALA A 724 1.12 45.00 20.87
CA ALA A 724 -0.21 44.98 20.23
C ALA A 724 -0.66 46.37 19.74
N GLU A 725 -0.22 47.44 20.40
CA GLU A 725 -0.53 48.83 20.03
C GLU A 725 0.09 49.30 18.69
N GLU A 726 1.18 48.64 18.23
CA GLU A 726 1.87 48.98 16.99
C GLU A 726 1.30 48.23 15.77
N VAL A 727 0.44 47.25 16.05
CA VAL A 727 -0.22 46.42 15.05
C VAL A 727 -1.58 47.01 14.72
N LEU A 728 -1.89 47.15 13.43
CA LEU A 728 -3.22 47.55 12.99
C LEU A 728 -4.14 46.35 12.80
N GLU A 729 -3.72 45.39 11.99
CA GLU A 729 -4.52 44.21 11.61
C GLU A 729 -3.63 43.17 10.94
N ALA A 730 -4.14 41.96 10.80
CA ALA A 730 -3.59 40.91 9.96
C ALA A 730 -4.55 40.58 8.80
N LEU A 731 -3.97 40.29 7.63
CA LEU A 731 -4.67 40.00 6.37
C LEU A 731 -4.06 38.72 5.73
N PRO A 732 -4.83 37.94 4.95
CA PRO A 732 -4.30 36.71 4.35
C PRO A 732 -3.25 37.00 3.28
N ALA A 733 -2.17 36.20 3.23
CA ALA A 733 -1.12 36.36 2.22
C ALA A 733 -1.62 36.11 0.78
N SER A 734 -2.71 35.34 0.61
CA SER A 734 -3.37 35.14 -0.69
C SER A 734 -3.94 36.43 -1.30
N ALA A 735 -4.10 37.50 -0.51
CA ALA A 735 -4.54 38.81 -0.99
C ALA A 735 -3.38 39.70 -1.49
N ILE A 736 -2.13 39.23 -1.46
CA ILE A 736 -0.99 39.97 -1.98
C ILE A 736 -1.07 40.02 -3.51
N ALA A 737 -1.11 41.22 -4.05
CA ALA A 737 -0.92 41.46 -5.48
C ALA A 737 0.58 41.55 -5.77
N ALA A 738 1.08 40.62 -6.56
CA ALA A 738 2.46 40.65 -7.06
C ALA A 738 2.68 41.93 -7.88
N VAL A 739 3.80 42.60 -7.62
CA VAL A 739 4.22 43.80 -8.36
C VAL A 739 5.62 43.56 -8.88
N SER A 740 5.98 44.09 -10.04
CA SER A 740 7.37 44.09 -10.54
C SER A 740 8.25 44.96 -9.65
N ALA A 741 8.55 44.49 -8.45
CA ALA A 741 9.25 45.19 -7.39
C ALA A 741 10.77 45.00 -7.49
N GLY A 742 11.33 44.97 -8.71
CA GLY A 742 12.77 44.76 -8.97
C GLY A 742 13.71 45.85 -8.42
N ARG A 743 13.21 46.72 -7.51
CA ARG A 743 13.95 47.84 -6.92
C ARG A 743 13.82 47.94 -5.39
N MET A 744 13.02 47.09 -4.72
CA MET A 744 12.86 47.13 -3.26
C MET A 744 13.27 45.80 -2.62
N PRO A 745 14.38 45.76 -1.87
CA PRO A 745 14.80 44.55 -1.15
C PRO A 745 13.68 44.00 -0.27
N TYR A 746 13.54 42.67 -0.25
CA TYR A 746 12.55 41.94 0.56
C TYR A 746 11.07 42.19 0.20
N CYS A 747 10.75 43.04 -0.78
CA CYS A 747 9.36 43.34 -1.13
C CYS A 747 8.72 42.20 -1.95
N VAL A 748 7.62 41.65 -1.46
CA VAL A 748 6.86 40.57 -2.13
C VAL A 748 5.64 41.08 -2.91
N GLY A 749 5.16 42.28 -2.62
CA GLY A 749 4.05 42.88 -3.37
C GLY A 749 3.31 43.98 -2.63
N THR A 750 2.06 44.21 -3.03
CA THR A 750 1.16 45.18 -2.37
C THR A 750 -0.14 44.52 -1.94
N LEU A 751 -0.76 45.06 -0.90
CA LEU A 751 -2.00 44.54 -0.36
C LEU A 751 -3.01 45.66 -0.11
N ALA A 752 -4.24 45.47 -0.56
CA ALA A 752 -5.34 46.42 -0.38
C ALA A 752 -6.00 46.24 0.99
N ARG A 753 -6.03 47.30 1.78
CA ARG A 753 -6.78 47.35 3.04
C ARG A 753 -8.21 47.75 2.76
N LYS A 754 -9.16 47.10 3.44
CA LYS A 754 -10.60 47.37 3.27
C LYS A 754 -11.24 47.66 4.62
N ALA A 755 -12.11 48.67 4.67
CA ALA A 755 -13.03 48.87 5.78
C ALA A 755 -14.45 49.02 5.22
N HIS A 756 -15.43 48.35 5.82
CA HIS A 756 -16.84 48.38 5.38
C HIS A 756 -17.01 48.06 3.88
N GLY A 757 -16.21 47.13 3.35
CA GLY A 757 -16.24 46.73 1.93
C GLY A 757 -15.54 47.67 0.94
N SER A 758 -15.10 48.85 1.38
CA SER A 758 -14.39 49.84 0.55
C SER A 758 -12.88 49.82 0.78
N VAL A 759 -12.08 50.01 -0.28
CA VAL A 759 -10.61 50.07 -0.17
C VAL A 759 -10.21 51.36 0.54
N THR A 760 -9.56 51.24 1.70
CA THR A 760 -9.12 52.37 2.53
C THR A 760 -7.66 52.75 2.29
N GLY A 761 -6.90 51.94 1.55
CA GLY A 761 -5.52 52.21 1.16
C GLY A 761 -4.77 50.95 0.76
N TYR A 762 -3.52 51.13 0.31
CA TYR A 762 -2.60 50.05 -0.04
C TYR A 762 -1.38 50.06 0.89
N VAL A 763 -0.84 48.89 1.19
CA VAL A 763 0.41 48.72 1.93
C VAL A 763 1.39 47.89 1.12
N TRP A 764 2.68 48.23 1.19
CA TRP A 764 3.77 47.40 0.66
C TRP A 764 4.02 46.25 1.62
N VAL A 765 4.16 45.04 1.08
CA VAL A 765 4.38 43.82 1.85
C VAL A 765 5.81 43.36 1.68
N PHE A 766 6.51 43.15 2.80
CA PHE A 766 7.89 42.68 2.85
C PHE A 766 7.99 41.30 3.51
N ASP A 767 8.87 40.45 3.00
CA ASP A 767 9.19 39.15 3.57
C ASP A 767 10.07 39.30 4.82
N LEU A 768 9.43 39.13 5.98
CA LEU A 768 10.12 39.25 7.27
C LEU A 768 11.11 38.10 7.49
N GLY A 769 10.79 36.90 7.01
CA GLY A 769 11.71 35.76 7.10
C GLY A 769 12.95 35.95 6.25
N GLN A 770 12.81 36.51 5.04
CA GLN A 770 13.95 36.89 4.22
C GLN A 770 14.78 38.01 4.86
N LEU A 771 14.14 38.99 5.50
CA LEU A 771 14.84 40.05 6.21
C LEU A 771 15.67 39.51 7.38
N LEU A 772 15.17 38.52 8.12
CA LEU A 772 15.82 37.96 9.31
C LEU A 772 16.85 36.87 9.01
N ARG A 773 16.64 36.06 7.96
CA ARG A 773 17.49 34.90 7.62
C ARG A 773 18.31 35.08 6.35
N GLY A 774 17.91 35.98 5.47
CA GLY A 774 18.51 36.20 4.15
C GLY A 774 17.91 35.36 3.01
N THR A 775 17.10 34.34 3.31
CA THR A 775 16.46 33.46 2.30
C THR A 775 14.96 33.73 2.18
N PRO A 776 14.40 33.79 0.95
CA PRO A 776 12.95 33.96 0.75
C PRO A 776 12.13 32.92 1.52
N SER A 777 11.03 33.36 2.11
CA SER A 777 10.05 32.50 2.77
C SER A 777 9.14 31.84 1.73
N GLU A 778 8.77 30.59 1.98
CA GLU A 778 7.72 29.92 1.21
C GLU A 778 6.35 30.48 1.62
N ILE A 779 5.54 30.93 0.65
CA ILE A 779 4.18 31.39 0.90
C ILE A 779 3.25 30.18 0.88
N THR A 780 2.69 29.87 2.04
CA THR A 780 1.76 28.76 2.25
C THR A 780 0.33 29.28 2.48
N PRO A 781 -0.70 28.42 2.45
CA PRO A 781 -2.07 28.82 2.80
C PRO A 781 -2.20 29.42 4.21
N ASP A 782 -1.33 29.01 5.14
CA ASP A 782 -1.31 29.49 6.53
C ASP A 782 -0.68 30.89 6.65
N SER A 783 0.07 31.34 5.63
CA SER A 783 0.82 32.59 5.65
C SER A 783 -0.08 33.82 5.77
N GLN A 784 0.34 34.75 6.63
CA GLN A 784 -0.41 35.97 6.94
C GLN A 784 0.46 37.22 6.69
N VAL A 785 -0.20 38.37 6.55
CA VAL A 785 0.42 39.69 6.47
C VAL A 785 0.02 40.51 7.68
N ILE A 786 0.98 40.81 8.56
CA ILE A 786 0.79 41.70 9.69
C ILE A 786 1.00 43.14 9.22
N VAL A 787 0.00 44.00 9.39
CA VAL A 787 0.08 45.41 9.06
C VAL A 787 0.49 46.20 10.30
N LEU A 788 1.66 46.83 10.25
CA LEU A 788 2.18 47.68 11.31
C LEU A 788 1.94 49.16 11.00
N GLN A 789 1.80 49.97 12.05
CA GLN A 789 1.82 51.42 11.96
C GLN A 789 2.79 52.02 12.97
N HIS A 790 3.72 52.84 12.46
CA HIS A 790 4.67 53.58 13.28
C HIS A 790 4.87 54.96 12.66
N GLU A 791 4.79 56.03 13.47
CA GLU A 791 4.91 57.44 13.03
C GLU A 791 4.06 57.80 11.79
N GLY A 792 2.84 57.26 11.70
CA GLY A 792 1.90 57.55 10.61
C GLY A 792 2.17 56.80 9.30
N ARG A 793 3.22 55.99 9.21
CA ARG A 793 3.52 55.13 8.06
C ARG A 793 3.02 53.71 8.30
N ARG A 794 2.69 53.00 7.21
CA ARG A 794 2.14 51.63 7.25
C ARG A 794 2.90 50.70 6.32
N ILE A 795 3.22 49.52 6.83
CA ILE A 795 3.83 48.43 6.05
C ILE A 795 3.13 47.12 6.38
N GLY A 796 3.15 46.17 5.44
CA GLY A 796 2.78 44.78 5.66
C GLY A 796 4.03 43.92 5.81
N LEU A 797 4.00 42.95 6.71
CA LEU A 797 5.04 41.97 6.92
C LEU A 797 4.47 40.57 6.70
N LEU A 798 5.01 39.86 5.72
CA LEU A 798 4.70 38.46 5.46
C LEU A 798 5.31 37.60 6.57
N VAL A 799 4.48 36.78 7.21
CA VAL A 799 4.83 35.84 8.29
C VAL A 799 4.25 34.46 8.01
N ASN A 800 4.80 33.42 8.64
CA ASN A 800 4.36 32.05 8.39
C ASN A 800 2.98 31.74 9.00
N GLU A 801 2.72 32.16 10.24
CA GLU A 801 1.46 31.86 10.95
C GLU A 801 1.23 32.87 12.09
N LEU A 802 -0.03 33.18 12.43
CA LEU A 802 -0.38 33.94 13.64
C LEU A 802 -0.50 32.98 14.83
N HIS A 803 -0.01 33.42 16.00
CA HIS A 803 -0.14 32.66 17.24
C HIS A 803 -1.30 33.21 18.10
N GLY A 804 -1.13 34.36 18.74
CA GLY A 804 -2.13 34.95 19.63
C GLY A 804 -1.78 36.35 20.14
N VAL A 805 -2.70 37.01 20.84
CA VAL A 805 -2.39 38.24 21.60
C VAL A 805 -2.36 37.89 23.08
N THR A 806 -1.20 38.05 23.72
CA THR A 806 -0.98 37.59 25.10
C THR A 806 -0.46 38.74 25.96
N ALA A 807 -0.99 38.85 27.18
CA ALA A 807 -0.54 39.81 28.17
C ALA A 807 0.59 39.20 29.01
N PHE A 808 1.73 39.87 29.03
CA PHE A 808 2.90 39.47 29.83
C PHE A 808 3.19 40.53 30.89
N ALA A 809 3.49 40.11 32.11
CA ALA A 809 4.02 40.98 33.14
C ALA A 809 5.34 41.59 32.69
N ARG A 810 5.56 42.88 32.97
CA ARG A 810 6.82 43.57 32.60
C ARG A 810 8.08 42.85 33.12
N THR A 811 7.98 42.16 34.24
CA THR A 811 9.07 41.38 34.84
C THR A 811 9.52 40.18 34.00
N ARG A 812 8.74 39.76 33.00
CA ARG A 812 9.07 38.66 32.07
C ARG A 812 9.70 39.13 30.77
N ILE A 813 9.84 40.44 30.57
CA ILE A 813 10.39 41.05 29.36
C ILE A 813 11.79 41.55 29.68
N PHE A 814 12.79 40.95 29.05
CA PHE A 814 14.21 41.25 29.25
C PHE A 814 14.79 41.90 28.00
N GLU A 815 15.76 42.79 28.16
CA GLU A 815 16.49 43.36 27.02
C GLU A 815 17.30 42.27 26.30
N ALA A 816 17.25 42.25 24.98
CA ALA A 816 17.92 41.22 24.20
C ALA A 816 19.46 41.40 24.30
N PRO A 817 20.23 40.33 24.56
CA PRO A 817 21.69 40.43 24.63
C PRO A 817 22.28 40.73 23.23
N ASN A 818 23.34 41.56 23.19
CA ASN A 818 24.02 42.04 21.97
C ASN A 818 24.73 40.95 21.12
N VAL A 819 24.43 39.66 21.32
CA VAL A 819 25.13 38.51 20.73
C VAL A 819 24.47 38.02 19.41
N LEU A 820 23.33 38.58 19.01
CA LEU A 820 22.45 38.06 17.93
C LEU A 820 22.78 38.50 16.48
N GLY A 821 23.97 39.04 16.17
CA GLY A 821 24.36 39.40 14.80
C GLY A 821 23.43 40.42 14.10
N ASN A 822 23.13 40.26 12.79
CA ASN A 822 22.17 41.13 12.06
C ASN A 822 20.74 41.09 12.65
N GLN A 823 20.36 40.00 13.33
CA GLN A 823 19.07 39.90 14.04
C GLN A 823 19.06 40.73 15.34
N ALA A 824 20.23 41.02 15.92
CA ALA A 824 20.36 41.83 17.15
C ALA A 824 19.90 43.28 16.98
N GLN A 825 19.85 43.79 15.74
CA GLN A 825 19.38 45.16 15.50
C GLN A 825 17.85 45.26 15.56
N LEU A 826 17.12 44.22 15.16
CA LEU A 826 15.66 44.22 15.07
C LEU A 826 14.97 43.66 16.33
N VAL A 827 15.59 42.68 17.00
CA VAL A 827 15.09 42.11 18.25
C VAL A 827 15.57 42.97 19.42
N THR A 828 14.67 43.66 20.11
CA THR A 828 15.01 44.58 21.21
C THR A 828 14.80 43.96 22.59
N ALA A 829 13.91 42.97 22.70
CA ALA A 829 13.62 42.31 23.95
C ALA A 829 13.31 40.83 23.73
N LEU A 830 13.41 40.05 24.80
CA LEU A 830 13.04 38.64 24.88
C LEU A 830 11.98 38.49 25.98
N ILE A 831 10.96 37.68 25.71
CA ILE A 831 9.98 37.27 26.72
C ILE A 831 10.25 35.82 27.09
N GLN A 832 10.33 35.55 28.39
CA GLN A 832 10.37 34.20 28.93
C GLN A 832 9.01 33.86 29.55
N PRO A 833 8.10 33.23 28.79
CA PRO A 833 6.85 32.70 29.35
C PRO A 833 7.12 31.55 30.34
N ASP A 834 6.16 31.27 31.23
CA ASP A 834 6.23 30.07 32.06
C ASP A 834 6.23 28.82 31.16
N PRO A 835 7.17 27.89 31.35
CA PRO A 835 7.17 26.66 30.60
C PRO A 835 5.92 25.85 30.95
N ALA A 836 5.25 25.31 29.94
CA ALA A 836 4.26 24.27 30.15
C ALA A 836 4.93 23.05 30.82
N PRO A 837 4.21 22.28 31.67
CA PRO A 837 4.79 21.13 32.36
C PRO A 837 5.43 20.14 31.37
N GLY A 838 6.75 19.97 31.44
CA GLY A 838 7.49 19.01 30.60
C GLY A 838 8.03 19.54 29.27
N GLU A 839 7.89 20.84 28.97
CA GLU A 839 8.40 21.45 27.74
C GLU A 839 9.71 22.24 27.95
N PRO A 840 10.59 22.34 26.93
CA PRO A 840 11.79 23.16 27.00
C PRO A 840 11.43 24.66 27.17
N PRO A 841 12.32 25.48 27.75
CA PRO A 841 12.09 26.90 27.89
C PRO A 841 11.92 27.56 26.52
N LEU A 842 10.75 28.12 26.28
CA LEU A 842 10.40 28.88 25.08
C LEU A 842 10.86 30.33 25.24
N LEU A 843 11.40 30.93 24.19
CA LEU A 843 11.73 32.35 24.14
C LEU A 843 10.95 33.03 23.03
N VAL A 844 10.28 34.12 23.37
CA VAL A 844 9.58 34.98 22.40
C VAL A 844 10.46 36.17 22.07
N GLN A 845 10.77 36.36 20.79
CA GLN A 845 11.62 37.46 20.33
C GLN A 845 10.78 38.70 20.00
N CYS A 846 10.97 39.79 20.74
CA CYS A 846 10.24 41.04 20.52
C CYS A 846 10.94 41.88 19.45
N LEU A 847 10.23 42.13 18.35
CA LEU A 847 10.69 43.00 17.29
C LEU A 847 10.25 44.44 17.56
N ASP A 848 11.12 45.39 17.22
CA ASP A 848 10.82 46.81 17.29
C ASP A 848 10.35 47.34 15.93
N ALA A 849 9.10 47.83 15.87
CA ALA A 849 8.50 48.31 14.64
C ALA A 849 9.27 49.49 14.02
N GLY A 850 9.81 50.39 14.86
CA GLY A 850 10.57 51.56 14.42
C GLY A 850 11.90 51.17 13.76
N ARG A 851 12.68 50.31 14.42
CA ARG A 851 13.95 49.79 13.88
C ARG A 851 13.73 48.98 12.60
N LEU A 852 12.65 48.22 12.52
CA LEU A 852 12.28 47.46 11.33
C LEU A 852 11.96 48.38 10.15
N MET A 853 11.17 49.44 10.38
CA MET A 853 10.91 50.43 9.34
C MET A 853 12.19 51.16 8.89
N GLN A 854 13.10 51.46 9.81
CA GLN A 854 14.39 52.08 9.49
C GLN A 854 15.29 51.14 8.66
N ALA A 855 15.34 49.86 9.02
CA ALA A 855 16.11 48.85 8.30
C ALA A 855 15.62 48.71 6.85
N LEU A 856 14.30 48.63 6.63
CA LEU A 856 13.70 48.57 5.30
C LEU A 856 13.97 49.84 4.47
N ARG A 857 14.06 51.03 5.11
CA ARG A 857 14.46 52.26 4.39
C ARG A 857 15.93 52.26 4.01
N SER A 858 16.81 51.90 4.94
CA SER A 858 18.27 51.90 4.70
C SER A 858 18.66 50.96 3.55
N SER A 859 18.02 49.79 3.46
CA SER A 859 18.24 48.82 2.38
C SER A 859 17.71 49.31 1.03
N THR A 860 16.57 50.01 1.00
CA THR A 860 16.09 50.68 -0.23
C THR A 860 17.00 51.81 -0.69
N LEU A 861 17.60 52.58 0.22
CA LEU A 861 18.53 53.67 -0.10
C LEU A 861 19.87 53.15 -0.65
N SER A 862 20.40 52.05 -0.10
CA SER A 862 21.63 51.41 -0.61
C SER A 862 21.43 50.76 -1.98
N ALA A 863 20.26 50.18 -2.26
CA ALA A 863 19.95 49.59 -3.58
C ALA A 863 19.82 50.64 -4.69
N VAL A 864 19.38 51.86 -4.36
CA VAL A 864 19.29 52.99 -5.30
C VAL A 864 20.67 53.59 -5.62
N GLN A 865 21.65 53.48 -4.71
CA GLN A 865 23.00 54.04 -4.90
C GLN A 865 23.97 53.13 -5.67
N GLN A 866 23.67 51.85 -5.88
CA GLN A 866 24.56 50.88 -6.55
C GLN A 866 24.22 50.60 -8.04
N ALA A 867 23.32 51.37 -8.66
CA ALA A 867 23.00 51.17 -10.08
C ALA A 867 24.16 51.65 -11.00
N PRO A 868 24.70 50.83 -11.92
CA PRO A 868 25.67 51.28 -12.91
C PRO A 868 25.00 52.22 -13.93
N SER A 869 25.64 53.35 -14.21
CA SER A 869 25.23 54.28 -15.27
C SER A 869 25.64 53.73 -16.63
N ASP A 870 24.68 53.20 -17.40
CA ASP A 870 24.94 52.69 -18.75
C ASP A 870 24.58 53.76 -19.81
N PRO A 871 25.51 54.17 -20.69
CA PRO A 871 25.26 55.18 -21.71
C PRO A 871 24.96 54.50 -23.07
N SER A 872 23.71 54.11 -23.32
CA SER A 872 23.23 53.93 -24.70
C SER A 872 21.71 53.87 -24.79
N SER A 873 21.10 54.90 -25.38
CA SER A 873 19.79 54.77 -26.02
C SER A 873 19.59 55.87 -27.06
N THR A 874 19.65 55.48 -28.33
CA THR A 874 19.07 56.21 -29.47
C THR A 874 17.52 56.13 -29.41
N PRO A 875 16.79 57.09 -30.01
CA PRO A 875 15.39 57.35 -29.67
C PRO A 875 14.40 56.55 -30.53
N ALA A 876 13.32 56.08 -29.92
CA ALA A 876 12.11 55.63 -30.62
C ALA A 876 10.86 56.15 -29.90
N ASP A 877 9.94 56.63 -30.73
CA ASP A 877 8.69 57.41 -30.63
C ASP A 877 7.85 57.51 -29.32
N PRO A 878 7.12 58.64 -29.13
CA PRO A 878 6.34 58.96 -27.94
C PRO A 878 4.84 58.69 -28.13
N ALA A 879 4.29 57.69 -27.45
CA ALA A 879 2.88 57.71 -27.07
C ALA A 879 2.66 56.74 -25.91
N THR A 880 1.89 57.19 -24.91
CA THR A 880 1.44 56.42 -23.72
C THR A 880 2.46 56.17 -22.59
N THR A 881 3.20 57.20 -22.18
CA THR A 881 3.82 57.24 -20.83
C THR A 881 3.84 58.66 -20.28
N SER A 882 2.72 59.14 -19.73
CA SER A 882 2.75 60.37 -18.91
C SER A 882 1.87 60.34 -17.65
N ARG A 883 1.34 59.18 -17.23
CA ARG A 883 0.62 59.05 -15.94
C ARG A 883 1.25 58.07 -14.96
N THR A 884 1.98 57.07 -15.44
CA THR A 884 2.59 56.04 -14.58
C THR A 884 3.95 56.48 -14.00
N ARG A 885 4.66 57.39 -14.68
CA ARG A 885 5.97 57.89 -14.26
C ARG A 885 5.87 58.88 -13.08
N ASP A 886 4.87 59.77 -13.10
CA ASP A 886 4.61 60.72 -12.01
C ASP A 886 4.17 60.03 -10.71
N ILE A 887 3.48 58.89 -10.79
CA ILE A 887 3.07 58.10 -9.62
C ILE A 887 4.27 57.33 -9.03
N GLN A 888 5.21 56.87 -9.88
CA GLN A 888 6.41 56.15 -9.44
C GLN A 888 7.45 57.08 -8.79
N GLU A 889 7.64 58.31 -9.30
CA GLU A 889 8.56 59.30 -8.68
C GLU A 889 7.98 59.90 -7.39
N GLN A 890 6.67 60.20 -7.33
CA GLN A 890 6.05 60.68 -6.09
C GLN A 890 5.92 59.60 -5.00
N ALA A 891 5.86 58.31 -5.37
CA ALA A 891 5.84 57.21 -4.41
C ALA A 891 7.23 56.90 -3.83
N ALA A 892 8.30 57.01 -4.62
CA ALA A 892 9.67 56.86 -4.13
C ALA A 892 10.04 57.92 -3.08
N LEU A 893 9.55 59.15 -3.25
CA LEU A 893 9.70 60.25 -2.29
C LEU A 893 8.86 60.12 -1.01
N ARG A 894 7.83 59.25 -0.99
CA ARG A 894 7.03 58.96 0.22
C ARG A 894 7.53 57.76 1.03
N VAL A 895 8.42 56.95 0.46
CA VAL A 895 9.09 55.84 1.15
C VAL A 895 10.41 56.27 1.79
N ALA A 896 11.11 57.28 1.25
CA ALA A 896 12.14 58.03 1.99
C ALA A 896 11.52 58.71 3.23
#